data_AF-A0A251WE34-F1
#
_entry.id   AF-A0A251WE34-F1
#
_cell.length_a   1.000
_cell.length_b   1.000
_cell.length_c   1.000
_cell.angle_alpha   90.00
_cell.angle_beta   90.00
_cell.angle_gamma   90.00
#
_symmetry.space_group_name_H-M   'P 1'
#
loop_
_entity.id
_entity.type
_entity.pdbx_description
1 polymer ?
#
loop_
_entity_poly.entity_id
_entity_poly.type
_entity_poly.pdbx_seq_one_letter_code
_entity_poly.pdbx_strand_id
1 'polypeptide(L)'
;MPDSSASHSASAPTPASRPLLALLTAALYALFTLLPDSSTLVVSWPWVFIWQVALLCPVLWLLGQVLQTRRWIPLGRGWDGLAIATIVTIVLSSITAVFPTQARWYGAAALCLIATLYALNQWLTTTSRRIQLLQWQGYLSLGFIATSLGLWASQTWLPTLQRLQALQQTTGVSIPFSLAVLENRNWAPIGHQNYVAGYLLLAIPLLIGLGLESKGTRQWLWWIGVGLGVVDLYTTASRSALLTMVVVLIIVGIARLASQKFPEAQQQFNPLPPDQEHTGTRIDRPDRTSQISLPKNCVVYGLGIAGLILALVVSTGRLQGIFRAIQGGYVPGEFGYRLITMITGWNMGLSRPLTGQGLGSVPLLYQQYRPHWAGQEAEWAFQLHSTPVQLWAELGLPGMLLGVGAIGWLAFLWWRDRHRHSSLIYCLFASLFVYTLQGLSDYQLDNLCISGTIVVILSVIISSYRGHSDELLSHDQASELSNGRSYRQYGLSTMILIGTISALLLVIASLWPIYHGWFLSSQGFNALQQVESSKTPEEKQAFFDRFVQSLTDATKVAPWEPYYAYQLAWNLGDVGLKTSNPQLLEQAIATFRKANQITSSQEFGHSNLGWLLLNREPKAAAQEFVQAAKLLPAKRGVLYGLGLSLLYDNQLDRAIEAIALEIIRDPNFMTSPLWRDAKQKPLFDQVLKRSEGILTDFLSQAQNETLIQSLRFYRSRVRWWMGNLTGAKEDAQASNYKPLQAAIDLANNQALSDTLKAELSPTLSATLSAWTQPNQRPKQLTAAWVNSLSDVPPPGMMEQLQASMERSASFDQWIKLNAPANPLRRSRVGFGVLSRHIDGPLPSDFLTPSDNIATTVLMPDVFPRTFYDPPLDTLLEPLQMKLIEEVYPTPR
;
A
#
# COMPACT_ATOMS: atom_id res chain seq x y z
N MET A 1 27.28 68.37 45.62
CA MET A 1 26.00 68.54 44.91
C MET A 1 26.24 68.36 43.42
N PRO A 2 25.29 67.76 42.67
CA PRO A 2 25.47 66.44 42.04
C PRO A 2 25.54 66.50 40.50
N ASP A 3 26.00 65.43 39.83
CA ASP A 3 25.12 64.54 39.02
C ASP A 3 25.82 63.55 38.06
N SER A 4 25.28 62.33 38.09
CA SER A 4 25.09 61.32 37.03
C SER A 4 26.16 61.04 35.95
N SER A 5 26.68 59.82 35.95
CA SER A 5 26.78 59.01 34.72
C SER A 5 26.59 57.52 35.02
N ALA A 6 25.33 57.10 35.02
CA ALA A 6 24.98 55.68 34.93
C ALA A 6 25.11 55.25 33.47
N SER A 7 26.13 54.44 33.17
CA SER A 7 26.21 53.70 31.91
C SER A 7 25.19 52.57 31.94
N HIS A 8 24.01 52.82 31.36
CA HIS A 8 23.09 51.74 31.03
C HIS A 8 23.74 50.86 29.95
N SER A 9 24.25 49.70 30.36
CA SER A 9 24.47 48.56 29.48
C SER A 9 23.12 48.14 28.91
N ALA A 10 22.80 48.62 27.70
CA ALA A 10 21.67 48.11 26.95
C ALA A 10 21.93 46.63 26.65
N SER A 11 21.26 45.76 27.40
CA SER A 11 21.16 44.34 27.08
C SER A 11 20.63 44.22 25.65
N ALA A 12 21.42 43.56 24.80
CA ALA A 12 21.00 43.19 23.46
C ALA A 12 19.66 42.44 23.56
N PRO A 13 18.64 42.77 22.74
CA PRO A 13 17.39 42.04 22.75
C PRO A 13 17.68 40.60 22.34
N THR A 14 17.50 39.67 23.27
CA THR A 14 17.55 38.23 23.00
C THR A 14 16.49 37.94 21.93
N PRO A 15 16.85 37.28 20.81
CA PRO A 15 15.87 36.94 19.79
C PRO A 15 14.96 35.86 20.39
N ALA A 16 13.77 36.25 20.85
CA ALA A 16 12.69 35.33 21.18
C ALA A 16 12.19 34.66 19.88
N SER A 17 12.99 33.76 19.31
CA SER A 17 12.57 32.81 18.29
C SER A 17 11.54 31.91 18.96
N ARG A 18 10.26 31.95 18.57
CA ARG A 18 9.18 31.12 19.16
C ARG A 18 9.59 29.64 19.11
N PRO A 19 10.20 29.07 20.17
CA PRO A 19 10.81 27.75 20.11
C PRO A 19 9.73 26.66 20.20
N LEU A 20 8.55 27.05 20.70
CA LEU A 20 7.40 26.17 20.91
C LEU A 20 6.93 25.49 19.62
N LEU A 21 6.80 26.21 18.50
CA LEU A 21 6.32 25.60 17.24
C LEU A 21 7.33 24.61 16.65
N ALA A 22 8.63 24.91 16.77
CA ALA A 22 9.70 24.00 16.33
C ALA A 22 9.74 22.74 17.21
N LEU A 23 9.65 22.90 18.54
CA LEU A 23 9.59 21.80 19.50
C LEU A 23 8.33 20.95 19.31
N LEU A 24 7.17 21.58 19.07
CA LEU A 24 5.91 20.88 18.80
C LEU A 24 5.98 20.09 17.49
N THR A 25 6.58 20.67 16.44
CA THR A 25 6.85 19.96 15.18
C THR A 25 7.71 18.72 15.43
N ALA A 26 8.81 18.85 16.16
CA ALA A 26 9.70 17.75 16.49
C ALA A 26 9.01 16.67 17.36
N ALA A 27 8.22 17.09 18.35
CA ALA A 27 7.48 16.20 19.24
C ALA A 27 6.41 15.39 18.50
N LEU A 28 5.61 16.05 17.65
CA LEU A 28 4.58 15.37 16.85
C LEU A 28 5.19 14.46 15.79
N TYR A 29 6.28 14.88 15.14
CA TYR A 29 7.02 14.02 14.21
C TYR A 29 7.60 12.78 14.91
N ALA A 30 8.19 12.93 16.10
CA ALA A 30 8.66 11.80 16.90
C ALA A 30 7.51 10.89 17.35
N LEU A 31 6.38 11.47 17.77
CA LEU A 31 5.18 10.73 18.14
C LEU A 31 4.73 9.81 16.99
N PHE A 32 4.46 10.36 15.80
CA PHE A 32 4.02 9.55 14.65
C PHE A 32 5.09 8.59 14.12
N THR A 33 6.36 8.81 14.42
CA THR A 33 7.44 7.87 14.07
C THR A 33 7.45 6.65 15.00
N LEU A 34 7.08 6.80 16.27
CA LEU A 34 7.16 5.74 17.29
C LEU A 34 5.80 5.15 17.67
N LEU A 35 4.69 5.82 17.31
CA LEU A 35 3.34 5.40 17.61
C LEU A 35 3.03 4.06 16.90
N PRO A 36 2.59 3.02 17.63
CA PRO A 36 2.15 1.77 17.01
C PRO A 36 1.01 2.00 16.01
N ASP A 37 1.08 1.32 14.87
CA ASP A 37 0.17 1.43 13.73
C ASP A 37 0.00 2.85 13.18
N SER A 38 1.02 3.71 13.28
CA SER A 38 0.86 5.12 12.91
C SER A 38 0.38 5.34 11.47
N SER A 39 0.80 4.54 10.48
CA SER A 39 0.31 4.69 9.09
C SER A 39 -1.18 4.37 8.92
N THR A 40 -1.75 3.62 9.86
CA THR A 40 -3.16 3.25 9.92
C THR A 40 -3.92 4.23 10.81
N LEU A 41 -3.38 4.63 11.96
CA LEU A 41 -4.03 5.58 12.87
C LEU A 41 -4.25 6.96 12.23
N VAL A 42 -3.34 7.45 11.38
CA VAL A 42 -3.52 8.76 10.72
C VAL A 42 -4.76 8.86 9.82
N VAL A 43 -5.43 7.73 9.56
CA VAL A 43 -6.70 7.64 8.83
C VAL A 43 -7.88 7.25 9.74
N SER A 44 -7.80 7.58 11.02
CA SER A 44 -8.87 7.44 12.00
C SER A 44 -9.08 8.71 12.81
N TRP A 45 -10.27 8.86 13.41
CA TRP A 45 -10.51 9.94 14.36
C TRP A 45 -9.97 9.58 15.76
N PRO A 46 -9.38 10.51 16.54
CA PRO A 46 -9.05 11.91 16.23
C PRO A 46 -7.66 12.09 15.59
N TRP A 47 -6.94 11.01 15.31
CA TRP A 47 -5.55 11.02 14.84
C TRP A 47 -5.34 11.73 13.51
N VAL A 48 -6.29 11.63 12.58
CA VAL A 48 -6.27 12.37 11.31
C VAL A 48 -6.20 13.88 11.54
N PHE A 49 -6.90 14.41 12.56
CA PHE A 49 -6.85 15.81 12.91
C PHE A 49 -5.54 16.19 13.59
N ILE A 50 -5.04 15.35 14.51
CA ILE A 50 -3.74 15.56 15.18
C ILE A 50 -2.59 15.59 14.17
N TRP A 51 -2.63 14.70 13.18
CA TRP A 51 -1.66 14.65 12.09
C TRP A 51 -1.67 15.93 11.24
N GLN A 52 -2.84 16.49 10.98
CA GLN A 52 -2.98 17.73 10.22
C GLN A 52 -2.48 18.94 11.01
N VAL A 53 -2.69 18.96 12.33
CA VAL A 53 -2.05 19.92 13.22
C VAL A 53 -0.51 19.78 13.16
N ALA A 54 0.01 18.56 13.13
CA ALA A 54 1.45 18.32 13.00
C ALA A 54 2.04 18.89 11.71
N LEU A 55 1.34 18.77 10.58
CA LEU A 55 1.74 19.36 9.30
C LEU A 55 1.64 20.91 9.29
N LEU A 56 0.69 21.48 10.04
CA LEU A 56 0.50 22.93 10.14
C LEU A 56 1.58 23.62 11.00
N CYS A 57 2.08 22.96 12.03
CA CYS A 57 3.09 23.50 12.95
C CYS A 57 4.33 24.10 12.26
N PRO A 58 5.00 23.40 11.32
CA PRO A 58 6.17 23.94 10.63
C PRO A 58 5.83 25.09 9.67
N VAL A 59 4.61 25.15 9.13
CA VAL A 59 4.13 26.27 8.29
C VAL A 59 4.03 27.55 9.13
N LEU A 60 3.40 27.44 10.31
CA LEU A 60 3.31 28.56 11.26
C LEU A 60 4.68 28.96 11.80
N TRP A 61 5.58 27.98 11.98
CA TRP A 61 6.97 28.24 12.36
C TRP A 61 7.69 29.05 11.30
N LEU A 62 7.62 28.66 10.02
CA LEU A 62 8.19 29.40 8.90
C LEU A 62 7.62 30.82 8.82
N LEU A 63 6.30 30.97 8.91
CA LEU A 63 5.65 32.28 8.91
C LEU A 63 6.19 33.17 10.04
N GLY A 64 6.32 32.61 11.25
CA GLY A 64 6.90 33.29 12.40
C GLY A 64 8.34 33.75 12.14
N GLN A 65 9.19 32.89 11.56
CA GLN A 65 10.57 33.24 11.22
C GLN A 65 10.63 34.39 10.22
N VAL A 66 9.82 34.34 9.16
CA VAL A 66 9.78 35.36 8.11
C VAL A 66 9.24 36.71 8.63
N LEU A 67 8.19 36.69 9.45
CA LEU A 67 7.62 37.89 10.06
C LEU A 67 8.58 38.56 11.05
N GLN A 68 9.31 37.75 11.84
CA GLN A 68 10.26 38.25 12.83
C GLN A 68 11.53 38.81 12.19
N THR A 69 12.11 38.09 11.24
CA THR A 69 13.40 38.46 10.63
C THR A 69 13.23 39.44 9.47
N ARG A 70 12.02 39.57 8.90
CA ARG A 70 11.71 40.30 7.65
C ARG A 70 12.63 39.89 6.49
N ARG A 71 13.22 38.70 6.57
CA ARG A 71 14.15 38.13 5.61
C ARG A 71 13.70 36.72 5.27
N TRP A 72 13.77 36.37 4.00
CA TRP A 72 13.60 35.01 3.51
C TRP A 72 14.94 34.48 3.03
N ILE A 73 15.28 33.26 3.46
CA ILE A 73 16.49 32.58 2.99
C ILE A 73 16.08 31.49 1.98
N PRO A 74 16.42 31.65 0.69
CA PRO A 74 16.10 30.65 -0.33
C PRO A 74 16.86 29.33 -0.11
N LEU A 75 16.41 28.26 -0.78
CA LEU A 75 17.13 26.98 -0.79
C LEU A 75 18.45 27.11 -1.60
N GLY A 76 18.43 27.90 -2.67
CA GLY A 76 19.56 28.15 -3.56
C GLY A 76 19.85 27.01 -4.52
N ARG A 77 20.79 27.21 -5.47
CA ARG A 77 21.29 26.19 -6.41
C ARG A 77 20.17 25.41 -7.13
N GLY A 78 19.17 26.11 -7.65
CA GLY A 78 18.08 25.50 -8.44
C GLY A 78 16.96 24.83 -7.62
N TRP A 79 17.13 24.63 -6.31
CA TRP A 79 16.12 24.01 -5.46
C TRP A 79 14.82 24.81 -5.34
N ASP A 80 14.91 26.15 -5.36
CA ASP A 80 13.70 27.00 -5.37
C ASP A 80 12.89 26.83 -6.65
N GLY A 81 13.56 26.67 -7.80
CA GLY A 81 12.89 26.42 -9.08
C GLY A 81 12.14 25.07 -9.08
N LEU A 82 12.78 24.03 -8.53
CA LEU A 82 12.15 22.71 -8.39
C LEU A 82 10.97 22.75 -7.41
N ALA A 83 11.09 23.48 -6.30
CA ALA A 83 10.00 23.67 -5.35
C ALA A 83 8.81 24.41 -5.99
N ILE A 84 9.06 25.53 -6.68
CA ILE A 84 8.01 26.29 -7.38
C ILE A 84 7.33 25.43 -8.45
N ALA A 85 8.09 24.71 -9.28
CA ALA A 85 7.52 23.84 -10.30
C ALA A 85 6.67 22.71 -9.70
N THR A 86 7.09 22.16 -8.55
CA THR A 86 6.32 21.16 -7.81
C THR A 86 5.02 21.74 -7.26
N ILE A 87 5.07 22.93 -6.65
CA ILE A 87 3.88 23.65 -6.13
C ILE A 87 2.88 23.89 -7.27
N VAL A 88 3.35 24.43 -8.41
CA VAL A 88 2.50 24.70 -9.58
C VAL A 88 1.88 23.42 -10.10
N THR A 89 2.65 22.33 -10.20
CA THR A 89 2.14 21.03 -10.64
C THR A 89 1.05 20.50 -9.71
N ILE A 90 1.25 20.57 -8.39
CA ILE A 90 0.25 20.15 -7.39
C ILE A 90 -1.03 20.98 -7.52
N VAL A 91 -0.91 22.30 -7.68
CA VAL A 91 -2.07 23.21 -7.79
C VAL A 91 -2.85 22.94 -9.09
N LEU A 92 -2.17 22.85 -10.23
CA LEU A 92 -2.81 22.57 -11.52
C LEU A 92 -3.48 21.19 -11.55
N SER A 93 -2.80 20.18 -11.00
CA SER A 93 -3.35 18.84 -10.82
C SER A 93 -4.61 18.87 -9.94
N SER A 94 -4.57 19.58 -8.81
CA SER A 94 -5.71 19.68 -7.89
C SER A 94 -6.94 20.37 -8.49
N ILE A 95 -6.73 21.39 -9.34
CA ILE A 95 -7.83 22.09 -10.03
C ILE A 95 -8.53 21.18 -11.05
N THR A 96 -7.76 20.34 -11.73
CA THR A 96 -8.29 19.47 -12.80
C THR A 96 -8.70 18.09 -12.30
N ALA A 97 -8.38 17.72 -11.06
CA ALA A 97 -8.61 16.41 -10.47
C ALA A 97 -10.07 15.95 -10.56
N VAL A 98 -10.27 14.64 -10.69
CA VAL A 98 -11.62 14.03 -10.64
C VAL A 98 -12.23 14.24 -9.25
N PHE A 99 -11.40 14.14 -8.20
CA PHE A 99 -11.78 14.38 -6.81
C PHE A 99 -11.05 15.61 -6.25
N PRO A 100 -11.49 16.84 -6.58
CA PRO A 100 -10.74 18.07 -6.27
C PRO A 100 -10.59 18.33 -4.77
N THR A 101 -11.54 17.91 -3.93
CA THR A 101 -11.40 18.05 -2.47
C THR A 101 -10.34 17.10 -1.91
N GLN A 102 -10.29 15.86 -2.40
CA GLN A 102 -9.26 14.90 -2.03
C GLN A 102 -7.87 15.36 -2.49
N ALA A 103 -7.78 15.83 -3.74
CA ALA A 103 -6.54 16.38 -4.29
C ALA A 103 -6.03 17.59 -3.52
N ARG A 104 -6.91 18.49 -3.08
CA ARG A 104 -6.53 19.61 -2.21
C ARG A 104 -6.06 19.16 -0.84
N TRP A 105 -6.66 18.14 -0.24
CA TRP A 105 -6.26 17.64 1.08
C TRP A 105 -4.85 17.05 1.05
N TYR A 106 -4.56 16.16 0.10
CA TYR A 106 -3.20 15.61 -0.08
C TYR A 106 -2.21 16.64 -0.60
N GLY A 107 -2.65 17.53 -1.51
CA GLY A 107 -1.85 18.64 -1.99
C GLY A 107 -1.41 19.55 -0.86
N ALA A 108 -2.31 19.90 0.06
CA ALA A 108 -1.98 20.69 1.25
C ALA A 108 -0.92 20.00 2.12
N ALA A 109 -1.02 18.68 2.32
CA ALA A 109 -0.01 17.92 3.07
C ALA A 109 1.38 17.97 2.39
N ALA A 110 1.44 17.77 1.07
CA ALA A 110 2.69 17.88 0.30
C ALA A 110 3.27 19.31 0.36
N LEU A 111 2.42 20.34 0.25
CA LEU A 111 2.84 21.74 0.38
C LEU A 111 3.36 22.08 1.78
N CYS A 112 2.79 21.48 2.83
CA CYS A 112 3.30 21.61 4.21
C CYS A 112 4.70 20.99 4.36
N LEU A 113 4.99 19.86 3.70
CA LEU A 113 6.34 19.27 3.69
C LEU A 113 7.35 20.17 2.97
N ILE A 114 6.96 20.79 1.85
CA ILE A 114 7.79 21.80 1.17
C ILE A 114 8.03 23.01 2.10
N ALA A 115 7.00 23.51 2.78
CA ALA A 115 7.17 24.60 3.74
C ALA A 115 8.09 24.19 4.92
N THR A 116 8.02 22.95 5.37
CA THR A 116 8.91 22.39 6.40
C THR A 116 10.37 22.41 5.96
N LEU A 117 10.64 22.05 4.70
CA LEU A 117 11.99 22.14 4.10
C LEU A 117 12.54 23.57 4.19
N TYR A 118 11.72 24.59 3.88
CA TYR A 118 12.10 25.99 4.04
C TYR A 118 12.28 26.42 5.51
N ALA A 119 11.40 25.97 6.41
CA ALA A 119 11.46 26.28 7.84
C ALA A 119 12.78 25.78 8.47
N LEU A 120 13.15 24.53 8.15
CA LEU A 120 14.41 23.93 8.57
C LEU A 120 15.60 24.62 7.92
N ASN A 121 15.54 24.88 6.61
CA ASN A 121 16.60 25.56 5.89
C ASN A 121 16.88 26.98 6.44
N GLN A 122 15.86 27.70 6.90
CA GLN A 122 16.03 29.01 7.54
C GLN A 122 16.63 28.90 8.95
N TRP A 123 16.38 27.79 9.67
CA TRP A 123 16.95 27.52 10.99
C TRP A 123 18.37 26.94 10.95
N LEU A 124 18.73 26.15 9.94
CA LEU A 124 20.01 25.47 9.76
C LEU A 124 21.12 26.41 9.25
N THR A 125 21.40 27.46 10.01
CA THR A 125 22.44 28.45 9.66
C THR A 125 23.86 27.97 10.00
N THR A 126 24.04 27.21 11.08
CA THR A 126 25.36 26.78 11.56
C THR A 126 25.61 25.28 11.38
N THR A 127 26.87 24.87 11.31
CA THR A 127 27.27 23.44 11.29
C THR A 127 26.82 22.71 12.56
N SER A 128 26.86 23.37 13.71
CA SER A 128 26.41 22.80 14.99
C SER A 128 24.93 22.40 14.95
N ARG A 129 24.05 23.27 14.42
CA ARG A 129 22.61 22.96 14.29
C ARG A 129 22.35 21.78 13.34
N ARG A 130 23.10 21.70 12.23
CA ARG A 130 23.03 20.56 11.30
C ARG A 130 23.36 19.24 12.00
N ILE A 131 24.47 19.20 12.74
CA ILE A 131 24.90 18.00 13.48
C ILE A 131 23.88 17.65 14.59
N GLN A 132 23.39 18.65 15.33
CA GLN A 132 22.37 18.44 16.37
C GLN A 132 21.09 17.83 15.80
N LEU A 133 20.60 18.33 14.67
CA LEU A 133 19.40 17.78 14.00
C LEU A 133 19.60 16.33 13.57
N LEU A 134 20.76 16.01 12.99
CA LEU A 134 21.08 14.63 12.57
C LEU A 134 21.25 13.69 13.77
N GLN A 135 21.89 14.15 14.85
CA GLN A 135 22.00 13.37 16.08
C GLN A 135 20.61 13.10 16.68
N TRP A 136 19.73 14.10 16.69
CA TRP A 136 18.36 13.95 17.13
C TRP A 136 17.58 12.94 16.27
N GLN A 137 17.67 13.04 14.93
CA GLN A 137 17.10 12.05 14.02
C GLN A 137 17.71 10.65 14.22
N GLY A 138 19.00 10.57 14.52
CA GLY A 138 19.68 9.32 14.87
C GLY A 138 19.12 8.68 16.14
N TYR A 139 18.93 9.46 17.22
CA TYR A 139 18.29 8.96 18.44
C TYR A 139 16.85 8.52 18.20
N LEU A 140 16.09 9.27 17.40
CA LEU A 140 14.74 8.85 16.99
C LEU A 140 14.77 7.52 16.23
N SER A 141 15.76 7.32 15.36
CA SER A 141 15.95 6.07 14.61
C SER A 141 16.31 4.89 15.53
N LEU A 142 17.12 5.11 16.56
CA LEU A 142 17.38 4.09 17.58
C LEU A 142 16.12 3.74 18.37
N GLY A 143 15.33 4.76 18.74
CA GLY A 143 14.02 4.59 19.38
C GLY A 143 13.07 3.78 18.49
N PHE A 144 13.06 4.06 17.18
CA PHE A 144 12.26 3.32 16.21
C PHE A 144 12.65 1.84 16.18
N ILE A 145 13.93 1.53 16.05
CA ILE A 145 14.44 0.13 15.98
C ILE A 145 14.09 -0.62 17.27
N ALA A 146 14.29 0.00 18.42
CA ALA A 146 13.96 -0.60 19.71
C ALA A 146 12.46 -0.89 19.84
N THR A 147 11.61 0.09 19.47
CA THR A 147 10.16 -0.06 19.47
C THR A 147 9.70 -1.12 18.46
N SER A 148 10.26 -1.13 17.25
CA SER A 148 9.93 -2.07 16.19
C SER A 148 10.19 -3.51 16.64
N LEU A 149 11.42 -3.82 17.02
CA LEU A 149 11.81 -5.15 17.47
C LEU A 149 11.05 -5.58 18.74
N GLY A 150 10.83 -4.65 19.68
CA GLY A 150 10.09 -4.92 20.91
C GLY A 150 8.62 -5.27 20.66
N LEU A 151 7.93 -4.49 19.82
CA LEU A 151 6.53 -4.74 19.45
C LEU A 151 6.39 -6.01 18.62
N TRP A 152 7.22 -6.22 17.60
CA TRP A 152 7.17 -7.43 16.79
C TRP A 152 7.44 -8.69 17.62
N ALA A 153 8.45 -8.65 18.49
CA ALA A 153 8.75 -9.78 19.37
C ALA A 153 7.57 -10.12 20.29
N SER A 154 6.98 -9.10 20.92
CA SER A 154 5.91 -9.27 21.93
C SER A 154 4.53 -9.54 21.33
N GLN A 155 4.20 -8.99 20.16
CA GLN A 155 2.86 -9.05 19.57
C GLN A 155 2.73 -10.05 18.41
N THR A 156 3.85 -10.44 17.79
CA THR A 156 3.82 -11.32 16.61
C THR A 156 4.65 -12.57 16.84
N TRP A 157 5.96 -12.45 17.07
CA TRP A 157 6.86 -13.61 17.07
C TRP A 157 6.59 -14.56 18.24
N LEU A 158 6.61 -14.09 19.49
CA LEU A 158 6.37 -14.91 20.68
C LEU A 158 4.96 -15.53 20.69
N PRO A 159 3.86 -14.77 20.46
CA PRO A 159 2.52 -15.34 20.41
C PRO A 159 2.36 -16.38 19.30
N THR A 160 2.96 -16.18 18.13
CA THR A 160 2.91 -17.15 17.03
C THR A 160 3.63 -18.45 17.41
N LEU A 161 4.81 -18.36 18.02
CA LEU A 161 5.52 -19.56 18.50
C LEU A 161 4.69 -20.34 19.54
N GLN A 162 4.07 -19.63 20.49
CA GLN A 162 3.18 -20.25 21.48
C GLN A 162 1.96 -20.91 20.83
N ARG A 163 1.32 -20.23 19.87
CA ARG A 163 0.20 -20.78 19.09
C ARG A 163 0.60 -22.05 18.34
N LEU A 164 1.74 -22.04 17.64
CA LEU A 164 2.23 -23.19 16.88
C LEU A 164 2.57 -24.38 17.80
N GLN A 165 3.15 -24.11 18.97
CA GLN A 165 3.42 -25.14 19.98
C GLN A 165 2.13 -25.73 20.56
N ALA A 166 1.14 -24.89 20.90
CA ALA A 166 -0.16 -25.34 21.38
C ALA A 166 -0.91 -26.16 20.30
N LEU A 167 -0.82 -25.74 19.04
CA LEU A 167 -1.40 -26.47 17.91
C LEU A 167 -0.76 -27.86 17.77
N GLN A 168 0.56 -27.96 17.90
CA GLN A 168 1.26 -29.24 17.89
C GLN A 168 0.85 -30.14 19.07
N GLN A 169 0.71 -29.59 20.28
CA GLN A 169 0.31 -30.35 21.47
C GLN A 169 -1.14 -30.87 21.37
N THR A 170 -2.04 -30.08 20.81
CA THR A 170 -3.48 -30.41 20.71
C THR A 170 -3.81 -31.32 19.53
N THR A 171 -3.12 -31.16 18.40
CA THR A 171 -3.46 -31.86 17.14
C THR A 171 -2.42 -32.90 16.72
N GLY A 172 -1.20 -32.84 17.27
CA GLY A 172 -0.07 -33.69 16.86
C GLY A 172 0.59 -33.27 15.54
N VAL A 173 0.16 -32.18 14.92
CA VAL A 173 0.70 -31.67 13.64
C VAL A 173 1.69 -30.53 13.91
N SER A 174 2.91 -30.63 13.38
CA SER A 174 3.93 -29.59 13.53
C SER A 174 3.97 -28.67 12.31
N ILE A 175 3.80 -27.37 12.54
CA ILE A 175 3.92 -26.32 11.52
C ILE A 175 5.10 -25.41 11.91
N PRO A 176 6.12 -25.23 11.05
CA PRO A 176 7.25 -24.38 11.36
C PRO A 176 6.89 -22.90 11.28
N PHE A 177 7.51 -22.09 12.14
CA PHE A 177 7.47 -20.63 11.98
C PHE A 177 8.13 -20.22 10.66
N SER A 178 7.48 -19.32 9.92
CA SER A 178 7.98 -18.86 8.63
C SER A 178 7.68 -17.38 8.41
N LEU A 179 8.72 -16.62 8.05
CA LEU A 179 8.60 -15.22 7.59
C LEU A 179 8.02 -15.11 6.16
N ALA A 180 7.79 -16.24 5.48
CA ALA A 180 7.07 -16.24 4.21
C ALA A 180 5.60 -15.84 4.41
N VAL A 181 5.01 -16.23 5.54
CA VAL A 181 3.68 -15.84 6.00
C VAL A 181 3.67 -14.34 6.30
N LEU A 182 2.73 -13.60 5.72
CA LEU A 182 2.71 -12.14 5.74
C LEU A 182 2.54 -11.59 7.17
N GLU A 183 1.65 -12.23 7.94
CA GLU A 183 1.28 -11.89 9.31
C GLU A 183 2.45 -12.05 10.29
N ASN A 184 3.47 -12.84 9.92
CA ASN A 184 4.65 -13.06 10.74
C ASN A 184 5.75 -12.01 10.53
N ARG A 185 5.65 -11.19 9.49
CA ARG A 185 6.65 -10.17 9.15
C ARG A 185 6.57 -8.98 10.09
N ASN A 186 7.69 -8.31 10.32
CA ASN A 186 7.74 -7.16 11.19
C ASN A 186 7.05 -5.94 10.57
N TRP A 187 5.86 -5.63 11.10
CA TRP A 187 5.04 -4.49 10.71
C TRP A 187 5.30 -3.21 11.54
N ALA A 188 5.95 -3.33 12.69
CA ALA A 188 5.97 -2.32 13.74
C ALA A 188 7.12 -1.29 13.60
N PRO A 189 7.00 -0.09 14.20
CA PRO A 189 5.79 0.45 14.82
C PRO A 189 4.78 0.93 13.78
N ILE A 190 5.15 1.12 12.51
CA ILE A 190 4.34 1.93 11.59
C ILE A 190 3.21 1.19 10.87
N GLY A 191 2.94 -0.08 11.17
CA GLY A 191 1.76 -0.81 10.69
C GLY A 191 1.96 -1.63 9.41
N HIS A 192 3.14 -1.61 8.78
CA HIS A 192 3.39 -2.37 7.55
C HIS A 192 4.87 -2.64 7.31
N GLN A 193 5.22 -3.89 6.99
CA GLN A 193 6.61 -4.35 6.88
C GLN A 193 7.43 -3.64 5.81
N ASN A 194 6.82 -3.27 4.68
CA ASN A 194 7.56 -2.54 3.66
C ASN A 194 7.85 -1.10 4.09
N TYR A 195 6.98 -0.47 4.87
CA TYR A 195 7.22 0.87 5.40
C TYR A 195 8.37 0.84 6.40
N VAL A 196 8.41 -0.19 7.27
CA VAL A 196 9.51 -0.39 8.23
C VAL A 196 10.83 -0.52 7.48
N ALA A 197 10.86 -1.35 6.44
CA ALA A 197 12.03 -1.50 5.58
C ALA A 197 12.44 -0.17 4.93
N GLY A 198 11.49 0.59 4.38
CA GLY A 198 11.74 1.91 3.77
C GLY A 198 12.35 2.93 4.74
N TYR A 199 11.85 3.00 5.97
CA TYR A 199 12.41 3.84 7.02
C TYR A 199 13.83 3.41 7.41
N LEU A 200 14.06 2.10 7.60
CA LEU A 200 15.38 1.56 7.95
C LEU A 200 16.44 1.83 6.88
N LEU A 201 16.05 1.83 5.60
CA LEU A 201 16.94 2.21 4.49
C LEU A 201 17.38 3.68 4.52
N LEU A 202 16.58 4.57 5.13
CA LEU A 202 16.99 5.94 5.40
C LEU A 202 17.83 6.05 6.68
N ALA A 203 17.44 5.31 7.72
CA ALA A 203 18.03 5.39 9.06
C ALA A 203 19.43 4.74 9.15
N ILE A 204 19.63 3.55 8.60
CA ILE A 204 20.88 2.79 8.77
C ILE A 204 22.10 3.54 8.22
N PRO A 205 22.08 4.11 6.99
CA PRO A 205 23.22 4.89 6.52
C PRO A 205 23.46 6.13 7.38
N LEU A 206 22.41 6.82 7.84
CA LEU A 206 22.56 7.93 8.80
C LEU A 206 23.29 7.49 10.08
N LEU A 207 22.90 6.35 10.67
CA LEU A 207 23.55 5.80 11.87
C LEU A 207 25.03 5.45 11.60
N ILE A 208 25.34 4.88 10.43
CA ILE A 208 26.73 4.65 9.99
C ILE A 208 27.50 5.97 9.94
N GLY A 209 26.93 7.02 9.34
CA GLY A 209 27.56 8.34 9.25
C GLY A 209 27.85 8.94 10.64
N LEU A 210 26.90 8.86 11.56
CA LEU A 210 27.08 9.30 12.95
C LEU A 210 28.13 8.46 13.70
N GLY A 211 28.19 7.15 13.44
CA GLY A 211 29.22 6.26 13.99
C GLY A 211 30.63 6.56 13.46
N LEU A 212 30.75 7.05 12.23
CA LEU A 212 32.02 7.46 11.65
C LEU A 212 32.50 8.82 12.18
N GLU A 213 31.59 9.76 12.46
CA GLU A 213 31.95 11.09 12.97
C GLU A 213 32.15 11.16 14.49
N SER A 214 31.48 10.28 15.26
CA SER A 214 31.56 10.28 16.72
C SER A 214 32.77 9.50 17.25
N LYS A 215 33.18 9.84 18.49
CA LYS A 215 34.26 9.17 19.24
C LYS A 215 33.74 8.67 20.59
N GLY A 216 34.43 7.68 21.17
CA GLY A 216 34.14 7.17 22.52
C GLY A 216 32.85 6.35 22.60
N THR A 217 32.14 6.43 23.73
CA THR A 217 30.94 5.61 23.98
C THR A 217 29.79 5.87 23.02
N ARG A 218 29.64 7.12 22.53
CA ARG A 218 28.61 7.47 21.53
C ARG A 218 28.81 6.74 20.20
N GLN A 219 30.05 6.44 19.82
CA GLN A 219 30.33 5.68 18.60
C GLN A 219 29.76 4.26 18.68
N TRP A 220 29.93 3.59 19.81
CA TRP A 220 29.39 2.25 20.03
C TRP A 220 27.86 2.23 20.00
N LEU A 221 27.20 3.26 20.54
CA LEU A 221 25.74 3.39 20.46
C LEU A 221 25.24 3.33 19.01
N TRP A 222 25.88 4.08 18.11
CA TRP A 222 25.49 4.09 16.69
C TRP A 222 25.75 2.75 16.01
N TRP A 223 26.91 2.12 16.27
CA TRP A 223 27.21 0.82 15.67
C TRP A 223 26.31 -0.31 16.16
N ILE A 224 25.95 -0.31 17.45
CA ILE A 224 24.92 -1.23 17.98
C ILE A 224 23.59 -0.96 17.28
N GLY A 225 23.22 0.31 17.10
CA GLY A 225 22.05 0.72 16.33
C GLY A 225 22.04 0.19 14.90
N VAL A 226 23.18 0.24 14.20
CA VAL A 226 23.33 -0.35 12.85
C VAL A 226 23.11 -1.86 12.89
N GLY A 227 23.72 -2.57 13.84
CA GLY A 227 23.55 -4.02 13.99
C GLY A 227 22.09 -4.40 14.23
N LEU A 228 21.42 -3.74 15.19
CA LEU A 228 20.01 -3.96 15.47
C LEU A 228 19.12 -3.56 14.29
N GLY A 229 19.43 -2.46 13.59
CA GLY A 229 18.69 -2.03 12.40
C GLY A 229 18.76 -3.02 11.24
N VAL A 230 19.88 -3.73 11.07
CA VAL A 230 20.00 -4.80 10.07
C VAL A 230 19.16 -6.03 10.47
N VAL A 231 19.13 -6.39 11.76
CA VAL A 231 18.24 -7.44 12.27
C VAL A 231 16.78 -7.06 12.05
N ASP A 232 16.42 -5.81 12.38
CA ASP A 232 15.09 -5.26 12.16
C ASP A 232 14.70 -5.29 10.68
N LEU A 233 15.62 -4.92 9.78
CA LEU A 233 15.38 -5.01 8.35
C LEU A 233 15.14 -6.46 7.88
N TYR A 234 15.87 -7.42 8.45
CA TYR A 234 15.68 -8.84 8.14
C TYR A 234 14.31 -9.36 8.56
N THR A 235 13.78 -8.95 9.72
CA THR A 235 12.46 -9.40 10.21
C THR A 235 11.30 -8.85 9.36
N THR A 236 11.51 -7.79 8.57
CA THR A 236 10.52 -7.31 7.57
C THR A 236 10.33 -8.27 6.39
N ALA A 237 11.31 -9.16 6.14
CA ALA A 237 11.39 -10.03 4.96
C ALA A 237 11.27 -9.28 3.61
N SER A 238 11.64 -7.99 3.56
CA SER A 238 11.65 -7.18 2.34
C SER A 238 12.87 -7.51 1.47
N ARG A 239 12.66 -8.29 0.41
CA ARG A 239 13.73 -8.74 -0.50
C ARG A 239 14.46 -7.60 -1.19
N SER A 240 13.72 -6.56 -1.61
CA SER A 240 14.31 -5.37 -2.26
C SER A 240 15.20 -4.61 -1.30
N ALA A 241 14.81 -4.49 -0.03
CA ALA A 241 15.58 -3.75 0.96
C ALA A 241 16.85 -4.49 1.41
N LEU A 242 16.81 -5.83 1.53
CA LEU A 242 18.00 -6.62 1.81
C LEU A 242 19.06 -6.50 0.70
N LEU A 243 18.62 -6.50 -0.57
CA LEU A 243 19.49 -6.35 -1.73
C LEU A 243 20.13 -4.96 -1.78
N THR A 244 19.38 -3.90 -1.47
CA THR A 244 19.91 -2.53 -1.47
C THR A 244 20.84 -2.24 -0.30
N MET A 245 20.78 -3.00 0.80
CA MET A 245 21.74 -2.87 1.91
C MET A 245 23.19 -3.16 1.50
N VAL A 246 23.39 -4.08 0.54
CA VAL A 246 24.73 -4.34 -0.04
C VAL A 246 25.28 -3.07 -0.71
N VAL A 247 24.41 -2.30 -1.36
CA VAL A 247 24.78 -1.04 -2.03
C VAL A 247 25.20 0.03 -1.02
N VAL A 248 24.55 0.09 0.16
CA VAL A 248 24.97 0.97 1.26
C VAL A 248 26.42 0.69 1.65
N LEU A 249 26.77 -0.57 1.88
CA LEU A 249 28.13 -0.96 2.29
C LEU A 249 29.18 -0.56 1.25
N ILE A 250 28.85 -0.68 -0.03
CA ILE A 250 29.71 -0.25 -1.13
C ILE A 250 29.92 1.27 -1.13
N ILE A 251 28.84 2.05 -1.04
CA ILE A 251 28.92 3.53 -1.05
C ILE A 251 29.70 4.03 0.17
N VAL A 252 29.44 3.48 1.35
CA VAL A 252 30.15 3.82 2.59
C VAL A 252 31.63 3.43 2.49
N GLY A 253 31.93 2.24 1.93
CA GLY A 253 33.31 1.78 1.72
C GLY A 253 34.10 2.73 0.81
N ILE A 254 33.49 3.18 -0.30
CA ILE A 254 34.09 4.19 -1.18
C ILE A 254 34.26 5.52 -0.45
N ALA A 255 33.27 5.98 0.30
CA ALA A 255 33.34 7.22 1.04
C ALA A 255 34.50 7.24 2.05
N ARG A 256 34.78 6.11 2.69
CA ARG A 256 35.91 5.94 3.61
C ARG A 256 37.26 5.93 2.89
N LEU A 257 37.35 5.28 1.72
CA LEU A 257 38.57 5.28 0.91
C LEU A 257 38.85 6.67 0.30
N ALA A 258 37.81 7.40 -0.07
CA ALA A 258 37.91 8.76 -0.59
C ALA A 258 38.36 9.75 0.49
N SER A 259 37.85 9.63 1.71
CA SER A 259 38.24 10.51 2.83
C SER A 259 39.67 10.28 3.32
N GLN A 260 40.21 9.07 3.18
CA GLN A 260 41.61 8.75 3.53
C GLN A 260 42.64 9.30 2.54
N LYS A 261 42.26 9.53 1.27
CA LYS A 261 43.20 9.95 0.20
C LYS A 261 43.41 11.46 0.07
N PHE A 262 42.59 12.29 0.74
CA PHE A 262 42.69 13.75 0.63
C PHE A 262 42.57 14.44 2.01
N PRO A 263 43.60 14.34 2.89
CA PRO A 263 43.56 14.96 4.21
C PRO A 263 43.65 16.50 4.16
N GLU A 264 44.34 17.05 3.15
CA GLU A 264 44.63 18.49 3.06
C GLU A 264 43.38 19.35 2.80
N ALA A 265 42.35 18.78 2.17
CA ALA A 265 41.05 19.46 2.00
C ALA A 265 40.26 19.61 3.32
N GLN A 266 40.60 18.85 4.37
CA GLN A 266 39.98 18.94 5.69
C GLN A 266 40.61 20.03 6.57
N GLN A 267 41.86 20.43 6.31
CA GLN A 267 42.58 21.38 7.17
C GLN A 267 42.21 22.84 6.95
N GLN A 268 41.53 23.20 5.87
CA GLN A 268 41.07 24.57 5.62
C GLN A 268 39.85 24.98 6.48
N PHE A 269 39.42 24.12 7.41
CA PHE A 269 38.29 24.34 8.33
C PHE A 269 38.63 24.14 9.82
N ASN A 270 39.92 24.03 10.18
CA ASN A 270 40.34 24.13 11.58
C ASN A 270 40.75 25.59 11.88
N PRO A 271 40.32 26.20 13.00
CA PRO A 271 40.75 27.54 13.35
C PRO A 271 42.26 27.53 13.62
N LEU A 272 43.00 28.40 12.94
CA LEU A 272 44.33 28.80 13.40
C LEU A 272 44.15 29.52 14.76
N PRO A 273 45.07 29.33 15.73
CA PRO A 273 45.03 30.05 17.00
C PRO A 273 45.04 31.57 16.79
N PRO A 274 44.46 32.38 17.72
CA PRO A 274 44.26 33.81 17.51
C PRO A 274 45.52 34.68 17.59
N ASP A 275 46.72 34.10 17.58
CA ASP A 275 47.96 34.83 17.86
C ASP A 275 49.04 34.45 16.85
N GLN A 276 48.96 34.95 15.62
CA GLN A 276 50.14 35.29 14.80
C GLN A 276 49.77 36.41 13.81
N GLU A 277 49.91 37.65 14.28
CA GLU A 277 50.08 38.81 13.41
C GLU A 277 51.50 38.85 12.82
N HIS A 278 51.55 39.29 11.57
CA HIS A 278 52.72 39.75 10.80
C HIS A 278 53.75 38.72 10.30
N THR A 279 53.78 38.55 8.97
CA THR A 279 54.78 39.21 8.13
C THR A 279 54.41 39.09 6.65
N GLY A 280 54.46 40.21 5.93
CA GLY A 280 54.13 40.28 4.52
C GLY A 280 55.12 39.47 3.68
N THR A 281 54.61 38.47 2.97
CA THR A 281 55.25 37.92 1.78
C THR A 281 54.19 37.71 0.70
N ARG A 282 54.51 38.24 -0.49
CA ARG A 282 53.70 38.21 -1.71
C ARG A 282 53.51 36.76 -2.13
N ILE A 283 52.28 36.23 -2.01
CA ILE A 283 51.94 34.89 -2.52
C ILE A 283 51.60 35.05 -4.01
N ASP A 284 52.47 34.50 -4.86
CA ASP A 284 52.23 34.35 -6.30
C ASP A 284 50.93 33.56 -6.55
N ARG A 285 50.15 34.03 -7.53
CA ARG A 285 48.97 33.31 -8.03
C ARG A 285 49.41 31.94 -8.57
N PRO A 286 48.85 30.81 -8.08
CA PRO A 286 49.11 29.54 -8.72
C PRO A 286 48.37 29.48 -10.06
N ASP A 287 49.10 29.04 -11.08
CA ASP A 287 48.66 28.87 -12.45
C ASP A 287 47.41 27.98 -12.56
N ARG A 288 46.42 28.44 -13.33
CA ARG A 288 45.18 27.71 -13.65
C ARG A 288 45.42 26.65 -14.73
N THR A 289 46.25 25.62 -14.50
CA THR A 289 46.44 24.54 -15.49
C THR A 289 46.83 23.18 -14.90
N SER A 290 46.51 22.85 -13.64
CA SER A 290 46.53 21.44 -13.21
C SER A 290 45.22 20.75 -13.59
N GLN A 291 45.20 20.15 -14.78
CA GLN A 291 44.18 19.15 -15.13
C GLN A 291 44.24 18.02 -14.09
N ILE A 292 43.24 18.00 -13.20
CA ILE A 292 43.04 16.92 -12.23
C ILE A 292 42.61 15.67 -13.00
N SER A 293 43.58 14.85 -13.41
CA SER A 293 43.30 13.53 -13.98
C SER A 293 42.86 12.57 -12.87
N LEU A 294 41.62 12.10 -12.92
CA LEU A 294 41.16 10.99 -12.08
C LEU A 294 42.06 9.77 -12.28
N PRO A 295 42.48 9.05 -11.22
CA PRO A 295 43.08 7.74 -11.40
C PRO A 295 42.06 6.83 -12.09
N LYS A 296 42.45 6.22 -13.22
CA LYS A 296 41.62 5.34 -14.06
C LYS A 296 40.81 4.32 -13.24
N ASN A 297 41.35 3.90 -12.10
CA ASN A 297 40.75 2.94 -11.19
C ASN A 297 39.40 3.43 -10.60
N CYS A 298 39.21 4.72 -10.32
CA CYS A 298 37.93 5.22 -9.76
C CYS A 298 36.78 5.16 -10.78
N VAL A 299 37.07 5.37 -12.07
CA VAL A 299 36.08 5.22 -13.14
C VAL A 299 35.74 3.75 -13.36
N VAL A 300 36.75 2.87 -13.29
CA VAL A 300 36.57 1.42 -13.38
C VAL A 300 35.76 0.87 -12.19
N TYR A 301 36.02 1.32 -10.96
CA TYR A 301 35.21 0.96 -9.80
C TYR A 301 33.78 1.52 -9.91
N GLY A 302 33.62 2.76 -10.39
CA GLY A 302 32.30 3.36 -10.62
C GLY A 302 31.46 2.60 -11.66
N LEU A 303 32.07 2.22 -12.78
CA LEU A 303 31.44 1.40 -13.82
C LEU A 303 31.19 -0.04 -13.34
N GLY A 304 32.12 -0.62 -12.58
CA GLY A 304 31.96 -1.93 -11.97
C GLY A 304 30.79 -1.97 -10.98
N ILE A 305 30.64 -0.93 -10.16
CA ILE A 305 29.52 -0.80 -9.21
C ILE A 305 28.22 -0.50 -9.94
N ALA A 306 28.21 0.37 -10.96
CA ALA A 306 27.03 0.60 -11.79
C ALA A 306 26.60 -0.68 -12.51
N GLY A 307 27.56 -1.47 -13.01
CA GLY A 307 27.31 -2.79 -13.60
C GLY A 307 26.81 -3.81 -12.58
N LEU A 308 27.34 -3.81 -11.36
CA LEU A 308 26.89 -4.69 -10.28
C LEU A 308 25.50 -4.30 -9.76
N ILE A 309 25.20 -3.01 -9.66
CA ILE A 309 23.87 -2.47 -9.35
C ILE A 309 22.89 -2.81 -10.46
N LEU A 310 23.26 -2.62 -11.73
CA LEU A 310 22.43 -3.01 -12.86
C LEU A 310 22.19 -4.52 -12.87
N ALA A 311 23.22 -5.34 -12.61
CA ALA A 311 23.10 -6.78 -12.48
C ALA A 311 22.22 -7.19 -11.29
N LEU A 312 22.33 -6.52 -10.15
CA LEU A 312 21.49 -6.73 -8.96
C LEU A 312 20.02 -6.35 -9.23
N VAL A 313 19.79 -5.20 -9.88
CA VAL A 313 18.46 -4.74 -10.33
C VAL A 313 17.87 -5.71 -11.35
N VAL A 314 18.67 -6.21 -12.31
CA VAL A 314 18.26 -7.23 -13.29
C VAL A 314 18.04 -8.60 -12.64
N SER A 315 18.77 -8.92 -11.57
CA SER A 315 18.65 -10.17 -10.81
C SER A 315 17.48 -10.20 -9.84
N THR A 316 16.91 -9.03 -9.48
CA THR A 316 15.56 -9.03 -8.90
C THR A 316 14.66 -9.68 -9.95
N GLY A 317 13.87 -10.70 -9.60
CA GLY A 317 13.01 -11.46 -10.54
C GLY A 317 11.94 -10.63 -11.29
N ARG A 318 12.06 -9.31 -11.26
CA ARG A 318 11.14 -8.26 -11.69
C ARG A 318 11.27 -7.92 -13.17
N LEU A 319 12.47 -7.69 -13.70
CA LEU A 319 12.66 -7.45 -15.14
C LEU A 319 12.40 -8.72 -15.95
N GLN A 320 12.81 -9.88 -15.41
CA GLN A 320 12.49 -11.18 -15.99
C GLN A 320 10.97 -11.46 -15.96
N GLY A 321 10.28 -11.06 -14.88
CA GLY A 321 8.82 -11.15 -14.77
C GLY A 321 8.08 -10.24 -15.76
N ILE A 322 8.57 -9.01 -15.98
CA ILE A 322 8.00 -8.07 -16.98
C ILE A 322 8.17 -8.64 -18.39
N PHE A 323 9.36 -9.18 -18.70
CA PHE A 323 9.61 -9.80 -20.00
C PHE A 323 8.72 -11.03 -20.24
N ARG A 324 8.51 -11.88 -19.21
CA ARG A 324 7.58 -13.02 -19.26
C ARG A 324 6.11 -12.57 -19.39
N ALA A 325 5.71 -11.50 -18.70
CA ALA A 325 4.35 -10.96 -18.80
C ALA A 325 4.06 -10.35 -20.18
N ILE A 326 5.03 -9.66 -20.78
CA ILE A 326 4.95 -9.16 -22.18
C ILE A 326 4.83 -10.32 -23.17
N GLN A 327 5.39 -11.48 -22.84
CA GLN A 327 5.24 -12.73 -23.61
C GLN A 327 3.95 -13.51 -23.29
N GLY A 328 3.00 -12.94 -22.53
CA GLY A 328 1.73 -13.57 -22.18
C GLY A 328 1.86 -14.68 -21.11
N GLY A 329 2.99 -14.76 -20.41
CA GLY A 329 3.23 -15.75 -19.36
C GLY A 329 2.57 -15.40 -18.02
N TYR A 330 2.01 -16.41 -17.35
CA TYR A 330 1.55 -16.32 -15.96
C TYR A 330 2.68 -15.89 -15.02
N VAL A 331 2.45 -14.91 -14.15
CA VAL A 331 3.43 -14.49 -13.15
C VAL A 331 2.84 -14.45 -11.73
N PRO A 332 3.13 -15.45 -10.88
CA PRO A 332 2.45 -15.62 -9.59
C PRO A 332 2.81 -14.57 -8.52
N GLY A 333 1.89 -14.39 -7.57
CA GLY A 333 2.13 -13.79 -6.27
C GLY A 333 2.37 -12.27 -6.27
N GLU A 334 3.25 -11.80 -5.38
CA GLU A 334 3.58 -10.37 -5.18
C GLU A 334 3.95 -9.64 -6.47
N PHE A 335 4.50 -10.35 -7.46
CA PHE A 335 4.83 -9.77 -8.75
C PHE A 335 3.57 -9.45 -9.58
N GLY A 336 2.60 -10.36 -9.64
CA GLY A 336 1.33 -10.14 -10.34
C GLY A 336 0.61 -8.91 -9.80
N TYR A 337 0.48 -8.81 -8.47
CA TYR A 337 -0.05 -7.63 -7.78
C TYR A 337 0.64 -6.34 -8.24
N ARG A 338 1.98 -6.30 -8.23
CA ARG A 338 2.77 -5.11 -8.60
C ARG A 338 2.67 -4.77 -10.09
N LEU A 339 2.55 -5.77 -10.96
CA LEU A 339 2.34 -5.56 -12.40
C LEU A 339 0.98 -4.91 -12.65
N ILE A 340 -0.07 -5.41 -11.99
CA ILE A 340 -1.42 -4.87 -12.07
C ILE A 340 -1.41 -3.41 -11.62
N THR A 341 -0.85 -3.12 -10.43
CA THR A 341 -0.80 -1.73 -9.94
C THR A 341 0.02 -0.81 -10.87
N MET A 342 1.10 -1.31 -11.46
CA MET A 342 1.90 -0.54 -12.42
C MET A 342 1.11 -0.20 -13.69
N ILE A 343 0.42 -1.18 -14.28
CA ILE A 343 -0.39 -1.00 -15.49
C ILE A 343 -1.58 -0.09 -15.22
N THR A 344 -2.27 -0.30 -14.09
CA THR A 344 -3.35 0.59 -13.64
C THR A 344 -2.85 2.04 -13.54
N GLY A 345 -1.71 2.27 -12.88
CA GLY A 345 -1.13 3.60 -12.75
C GLY A 345 -0.72 4.22 -14.09
N TRP A 346 -0.23 3.40 -15.02
CA TRP A 346 0.08 3.85 -16.37
C TRP A 346 -1.17 4.30 -17.13
N ASN A 347 -2.24 3.51 -17.09
CA ASN A 347 -3.54 3.82 -17.69
C ASN A 347 -4.13 5.10 -17.09
N MET A 348 -4.02 5.27 -15.77
CA MET A 348 -4.46 6.48 -15.07
C MET A 348 -3.77 7.73 -15.61
N GLY A 349 -2.44 7.74 -15.69
CA GLY A 349 -1.71 8.90 -16.22
C GLY A 349 -1.89 9.09 -17.74
N LEU A 350 -2.05 8.01 -18.52
CA LEU A 350 -2.34 8.10 -19.97
C LEU A 350 -3.66 8.81 -20.25
N SER A 351 -4.66 8.64 -19.38
CA SER A 351 -5.94 9.34 -19.54
C SER A 351 -5.85 10.85 -19.27
N ARG A 352 -4.83 11.31 -18.51
CA ARG A 352 -4.60 12.72 -18.16
C ARG A 352 -3.10 13.05 -18.08
N PRO A 353 -2.38 13.06 -19.20
CA PRO A 353 -0.92 13.08 -19.19
C PRO A 353 -0.31 14.38 -18.67
N LEU A 354 -1.02 15.52 -18.74
CA LEU A 354 -0.46 16.82 -18.35
C LEU A 354 -0.65 17.16 -16.87
N THR A 355 -1.71 16.65 -16.24
CA THR A 355 -2.09 17.04 -14.88
C THR A 355 -2.30 15.86 -13.93
N GLY A 356 -2.37 14.64 -14.47
CA GLY A 356 -2.72 13.44 -13.71
C GLY A 356 -4.16 13.47 -13.19
N GLN A 357 -4.46 12.57 -12.26
CA GLN A 357 -5.79 12.42 -11.67
C GLN A 357 -6.02 13.28 -10.42
N GLY A 358 -4.97 13.91 -9.88
CA GLY A 358 -4.97 14.57 -8.58
C GLY A 358 -4.47 13.65 -7.46
N LEU A 359 -3.68 14.20 -6.54
CA LEU A 359 -3.15 13.47 -5.38
C LEU A 359 -4.28 12.82 -4.55
N GLY A 360 -4.09 11.58 -4.12
CA GLY A 360 -5.08 10.85 -3.33
C GLY A 360 -6.28 10.33 -4.12
N SER A 361 -6.31 10.50 -5.44
CA SER A 361 -7.40 9.99 -6.30
C SER A 361 -7.24 8.51 -6.67
N VAL A 362 -6.02 7.96 -6.56
CA VAL A 362 -5.71 6.55 -6.86
C VAL A 362 -6.71 5.57 -6.26
N PRO A 363 -6.94 5.52 -4.93
CA PRO A 363 -7.82 4.51 -4.37
C PRO A 363 -9.27 4.61 -4.83
N LEU A 364 -9.75 5.81 -5.22
CA LEU A 364 -11.12 6.03 -5.67
C LEU A 364 -11.34 5.67 -7.14
N LEU A 365 -10.28 5.71 -7.96
CA LEU A 365 -10.32 5.40 -9.40
C LEU A 365 -9.72 4.03 -9.73
N TYR A 366 -9.08 3.37 -8.78
CA TYR A 366 -8.23 2.21 -9.03
C TYR A 366 -8.92 1.11 -9.86
N GLN A 367 -10.16 0.75 -9.52
CA GLN A 367 -10.89 -0.32 -10.22
C GLN A 367 -11.30 0.08 -11.64
N GLN A 368 -11.49 1.36 -11.93
CA GLN A 368 -11.83 1.84 -13.28
C GLN A 368 -10.70 1.58 -14.29
N TYR A 369 -9.44 1.71 -13.85
CA TYR A 369 -8.26 1.60 -14.73
C TYR A 369 -7.59 0.23 -14.64
N ARG A 370 -8.12 -0.66 -13.79
CA ARG A 370 -7.58 -1.99 -13.55
C ARG A 370 -7.79 -2.87 -14.78
N PRO A 371 -6.76 -3.60 -15.26
CA PRO A 371 -6.91 -4.46 -16.43
C PRO A 371 -7.88 -5.62 -16.15
N HIS A 372 -8.63 -6.02 -17.18
CA HIS A 372 -9.61 -7.11 -17.08
C HIS A 372 -8.96 -8.44 -16.67
N TRP A 373 -7.78 -8.74 -17.22
CA TRP A 373 -7.01 -9.96 -16.94
C TRP A 373 -6.46 -10.07 -15.51
N ALA A 374 -6.59 -9.02 -14.70
CA ALA A 374 -6.12 -9.05 -13.31
C ALA A 374 -6.99 -9.94 -12.42
N GLY A 375 -8.16 -10.39 -12.86
CA GLY A 375 -8.99 -11.32 -12.11
C GLY A 375 -9.46 -10.71 -10.79
N GLN A 376 -9.21 -11.36 -9.64
CA GLN A 376 -9.41 -10.80 -8.28
C GLN A 376 -8.09 -10.29 -7.64
N GLU A 377 -6.94 -10.45 -8.29
CA GLU A 377 -5.64 -10.05 -7.73
C GLU A 377 -5.49 -8.54 -7.68
N ALA A 378 -5.02 -7.99 -6.57
CA ALA A 378 -5.08 -6.54 -6.37
C ALA A 378 -6.50 -5.99 -6.68
N GLU A 379 -7.56 -6.63 -6.13
CA GLU A 379 -8.97 -6.14 -6.19
C GLU A 379 -9.06 -4.67 -5.76
N TRP A 380 -8.22 -4.33 -4.78
CA TRP A 380 -8.13 -3.06 -4.11
C TRP A 380 -6.65 -2.69 -3.96
N ALA A 381 -6.31 -1.45 -4.25
CA ALA A 381 -5.00 -0.92 -3.91
C ALA A 381 -5.11 0.53 -3.47
N PHE A 382 -4.57 0.80 -2.28
CA PHE A 382 -4.44 2.15 -1.77
C PHE A 382 -3.37 2.96 -2.55
N GLN A 383 -2.33 2.28 -3.02
CA GLN A 383 -1.19 2.88 -3.71
C GLN A 383 -0.69 1.99 -4.86
N LEU A 384 -0.01 2.60 -5.83
CA LEU A 384 0.43 1.91 -7.05
C LEU A 384 1.76 1.15 -6.89
N HIS A 385 2.33 1.13 -5.68
CA HIS A 385 3.56 0.40 -5.32
C HIS A 385 4.76 0.73 -6.23
N SER A 386 4.82 1.97 -6.70
CA SER A 386 5.97 2.55 -7.37
C SER A 386 5.83 4.07 -7.34
N THR A 387 6.79 4.76 -6.73
CA THR A 387 6.81 6.21 -6.63
C THR A 387 6.73 6.92 -7.98
N PRO A 388 7.52 6.57 -9.03
CA PRO A 388 7.38 7.24 -10.33
C PRO A 388 6.01 6.99 -10.97
N VAL A 389 5.44 5.80 -10.83
CA VAL A 389 4.11 5.47 -11.37
C VAL A 389 3.01 6.22 -10.60
N GLN A 390 3.15 6.35 -9.28
CA GLN A 390 2.24 7.14 -8.46
C GLN A 390 2.26 8.61 -8.88
N LEU A 391 3.45 9.20 -9.03
CA LEU A 391 3.59 10.58 -9.49
C LEU A 391 3.04 10.77 -10.91
N TRP A 392 3.22 9.80 -11.80
CA TRP A 392 2.62 9.80 -13.14
C TRP A 392 1.10 9.77 -13.08
N ALA A 393 0.51 8.86 -12.30
CA ALA A 393 -0.93 8.70 -12.19
C ALA A 393 -1.61 9.93 -11.55
N GLU A 394 -0.99 10.52 -10.52
CA GLU A 394 -1.61 11.60 -9.75
C GLU A 394 -1.26 12.99 -10.26
N LEU A 395 -0.03 13.23 -10.72
CA LEU A 395 0.47 14.54 -11.13
C LEU A 395 0.83 14.65 -12.62
N GLY A 396 0.68 13.56 -13.39
CA GLY A 396 0.99 13.51 -14.82
C GLY A 396 2.49 13.53 -15.12
N LEU A 397 2.82 13.80 -16.38
CA LEU A 397 4.18 13.91 -16.88
C LEU A 397 5.02 14.91 -16.08
N PRO A 398 4.51 16.12 -15.75
CA PRO A 398 5.31 17.09 -15.00
C PRO A 398 5.71 16.56 -13.62
N GLY A 399 4.81 15.89 -12.89
CA GLY A 399 5.13 15.33 -11.58
C GLY A 399 6.20 14.24 -11.64
N MET A 400 6.09 13.32 -12.60
CA MET A 400 7.09 12.27 -12.82
C MET A 400 8.46 12.87 -13.22
N LEU A 401 8.47 13.84 -14.15
CA LEU A 401 9.70 14.49 -14.60
C LEU A 401 10.37 15.31 -13.49
N LEU A 402 9.59 15.96 -12.63
CA LEU A 402 10.12 16.68 -11.46
C LEU A 402 10.74 15.72 -10.44
N GLY A 403 10.13 14.56 -10.21
CA GLY A 403 10.71 13.52 -9.35
C GLY A 403 12.04 12.99 -9.90
N VAL A 404 12.07 12.61 -11.18
CA VAL A 404 13.30 12.15 -11.86
C VAL A 404 14.35 13.27 -11.90
N GLY A 405 13.93 14.50 -12.17
CA GLY A 405 14.78 15.70 -12.19
C GLY A 405 15.40 15.99 -10.83
N ALA A 406 14.65 15.85 -9.73
CA ALA A 406 15.17 16.02 -8.37
C ALA A 406 16.26 14.98 -8.04
N ILE A 407 16.04 13.72 -8.42
CA ILE A 407 17.03 12.64 -8.25
C ILE A 407 18.28 12.92 -9.10
N GLY A 408 18.09 13.31 -10.36
CA GLY A 408 19.20 13.69 -11.25
C GLY A 408 19.98 14.90 -10.72
N TRP A 409 19.29 15.87 -10.13
CA TRP A 409 19.91 17.04 -9.50
C TRP A 409 20.73 16.66 -8.27
N LEU A 410 20.23 15.77 -7.40
CA LEU A 410 20.99 15.23 -6.28
C LEU A 410 22.24 14.49 -6.75
N ALA A 411 22.12 13.64 -7.77
CA ALA A 411 23.26 12.91 -8.34
C ALA A 411 24.31 13.87 -8.94
N PHE A 412 23.86 14.93 -9.62
CA PHE A 412 24.73 15.97 -10.14
C PHE A 412 25.47 16.71 -9.03
N LEU A 413 24.77 17.16 -7.98
CA LEU A 413 25.37 17.85 -6.83
C LEU A 413 26.38 16.96 -6.09
N TRP A 414 26.02 15.68 -5.88
CA TRP A 414 26.91 14.68 -5.32
C TRP A 414 28.18 14.52 -6.15
N TRP A 415 28.05 14.37 -7.48
CA TRP A 415 29.19 14.18 -8.36
C TRP A 415 30.09 15.42 -8.43
N ARG A 416 29.49 16.60 -8.61
CA ARG A 416 30.21 17.87 -8.79
C ARG A 416 31.02 18.22 -7.55
N ASP A 417 30.43 18.06 -6.37
CA ASP A 417 31.01 18.52 -5.10
C ASP A 417 31.59 17.36 -4.26
N ARG A 418 31.75 16.16 -4.85
CA ARG A 418 32.19 14.92 -4.18
C ARG A 418 33.40 15.09 -3.25
N HIS A 419 34.40 15.86 -3.67
CA HIS A 419 35.64 16.05 -2.90
C HIS A 419 35.46 16.91 -1.64
N ARG A 420 34.31 17.57 -1.47
CA ARG A 420 34.01 18.45 -0.33
C ARG A 420 33.13 17.79 0.73
N HIS A 421 32.66 16.56 0.50
CA HIS A 421 31.71 15.90 1.39
C HIS A 421 32.41 15.21 2.57
N SER A 422 31.90 15.43 3.78
CA SER A 422 32.27 14.59 4.92
C SER A 422 31.68 13.19 4.76
N SER A 423 32.23 12.21 5.48
CA SER A 423 31.70 10.84 5.48
C SER A 423 30.21 10.77 5.86
N LEU A 424 29.74 11.65 6.75
CA LEU A 424 28.33 11.77 7.09
C LEU A 424 27.50 12.24 5.90
N ILE A 425 27.91 13.27 5.17
CA ILE A 425 27.18 13.74 3.97
C ILE A 425 27.11 12.66 2.89
N TYR A 426 28.18 11.87 2.71
CA TYR A 426 28.13 10.69 1.84
C TYR A 426 27.07 9.68 2.28
N CYS A 427 26.95 9.42 3.58
CA CYS A 427 25.93 8.53 4.11
C CYS A 427 24.51 9.09 3.91
N LEU A 428 24.32 10.41 3.99
CA LEU A 428 23.03 11.05 3.69
C LEU A 428 22.61 10.88 2.23
N PHE A 429 23.55 11.04 1.29
CA PHE A 429 23.29 10.72 -0.12
C PHE A 429 22.99 9.22 -0.32
N ALA A 430 23.69 8.34 0.41
CA ALA A 430 23.41 6.91 0.38
C ALA A 430 21.98 6.58 0.87
N SER A 431 21.52 7.21 1.96
CA SER A 431 20.14 7.09 2.45
C SER A 431 19.13 7.43 1.36
N LEU A 432 19.26 8.60 0.72
CA LEU A 432 18.33 9.03 -0.33
C LEU A 432 18.40 8.13 -1.57
N PHE A 433 19.60 7.70 -1.96
CA PHE A 433 19.80 6.84 -3.12
C PHE A 433 19.15 5.47 -2.91
N VAL A 434 19.41 4.83 -1.77
CA VAL A 434 18.87 3.51 -1.48
C VAL A 434 17.35 3.55 -1.26
N TYR A 435 16.84 4.61 -0.63
CA TYR A 435 15.39 4.84 -0.58
C TYR A 435 14.80 5.06 -1.98
N THR A 436 15.50 5.78 -2.88
CA THR A 436 15.05 5.95 -4.27
C THR A 436 14.93 4.61 -5.00
N LEU A 437 15.90 3.70 -4.82
CA LEU A 437 15.83 2.34 -5.37
C LEU A 437 14.63 1.57 -4.81
N GLN A 438 14.36 1.67 -3.50
CA GLN A 438 13.17 1.09 -2.89
C GLN A 438 11.89 1.70 -3.48
N GLY A 439 11.86 3.02 -3.70
CA GLY A 439 10.75 3.76 -4.29
C GLY A 439 10.41 3.40 -5.74
N LEU A 440 11.32 2.76 -6.50
CA LEU A 440 10.98 2.14 -7.79
C LEU A 440 10.01 0.96 -7.62
N SER A 441 10.02 0.36 -6.43
CA SER A 441 9.22 -0.79 -6.06
C SER A 441 8.17 -0.51 -5.01
N ASP A 442 8.09 0.68 -4.46
CA ASP A 442 7.09 0.98 -3.46
C ASP A 442 6.73 2.45 -3.51
N TYR A 443 5.57 2.79 -2.96
CA TYR A 443 5.21 4.17 -2.69
C TYR A 443 5.05 4.31 -1.18
N GLN A 444 5.65 5.35 -0.60
CA GLN A 444 5.73 5.51 0.85
C GLN A 444 5.84 7.00 1.26
N LEU A 445 5.66 7.94 0.32
CA LEU A 445 5.87 9.37 0.56
C LEU A 445 4.74 10.01 1.39
N ASP A 446 3.61 9.31 1.52
CA ASP A 446 2.49 9.68 2.38
C ASP A 446 2.71 9.27 3.85
N ASN A 447 3.76 8.50 4.15
CA ASN A 447 4.14 8.17 5.51
C ASN A 447 5.00 9.29 6.12
N LEU A 448 4.56 9.85 7.25
CA LEU A 448 5.20 11.01 7.88
C LEU A 448 6.62 10.70 8.36
N CYS A 449 6.90 9.49 8.86
CA CYS A 449 8.24 9.16 9.35
C CYS A 449 9.27 9.13 8.21
N ILE A 450 8.86 8.62 7.05
CA ILE A 450 9.68 8.52 5.84
C ILE A 450 9.85 9.90 5.20
N SER A 451 8.75 10.58 4.88
CA SER A 451 8.78 11.91 4.26
C SER A 451 9.47 12.95 5.16
N GLY A 452 9.24 12.91 6.46
CA GLY A 452 9.93 13.75 7.45
C GLY A 452 11.43 13.48 7.50
N THR A 453 11.86 12.20 7.47
CA THR A 453 13.29 11.85 7.42
C THR A 453 13.93 12.35 6.12
N ILE A 454 13.25 12.21 4.98
CA ILE A 454 13.71 12.74 3.68
C ILE A 454 13.87 14.26 3.75
N VAL A 455 12.88 14.98 4.30
CA VAL A 455 12.94 16.44 4.49
C VAL A 455 14.14 16.82 5.36
N VAL A 456 14.36 16.16 6.50
CA VAL A 456 15.51 16.40 7.38
C VAL A 456 16.83 16.21 6.63
N ILE A 457 16.97 15.08 5.91
CA ILE A 457 18.20 14.78 5.15
C ILE A 457 18.43 15.81 4.05
N LEU A 458 17.39 16.15 3.27
CA LEU A 458 17.47 17.16 2.22
C LEU A 458 17.81 18.54 2.77
N SER A 459 17.18 18.98 3.86
CA SER A 459 17.47 20.26 4.51
C SER A 459 18.94 20.37 4.93
N VAL A 460 19.52 19.29 5.46
CA VAL A 460 20.93 19.25 5.85
C VAL A 460 21.86 19.27 4.64
N ILE A 461 21.58 18.47 3.60
CA ILE A 461 22.37 18.48 2.36
C ILE A 461 22.34 19.89 1.74
N ILE A 462 21.15 20.49 1.57
CA ILE A 462 20.98 21.82 0.97
C ILE A 462 21.71 22.88 1.79
N SER A 463 21.53 22.90 3.12
CA SER A 463 22.19 23.88 3.98
C SER A 463 23.72 23.68 4.06
N SER A 464 24.23 22.46 3.82
CA SER A 464 25.68 22.19 3.81
C SER A 464 26.45 22.92 2.71
N TYR A 465 25.74 23.35 1.67
CA TYR A 465 26.30 24.01 0.51
C TYR A 465 26.33 25.54 0.62
N ARG A 466 25.88 26.11 1.74
CA ARG A 466 26.06 27.52 2.05
C ARG A 466 27.51 27.79 2.44
N GLY A 467 28.12 28.80 1.82
CA GLY A 467 29.52 29.16 2.09
C GLY A 467 29.66 29.96 3.39
N HIS A 468 30.84 29.88 4.02
CA HIS A 468 31.25 30.72 5.15
C HIS A 468 31.23 32.22 4.80
N SER A 469 31.32 32.56 3.50
CA SER A 469 31.17 33.94 3.02
C SER A 469 29.80 34.53 3.36
N ASP A 470 28.72 33.75 3.38
CA ASP A 470 27.40 34.25 3.80
C ASP A 470 27.28 34.41 5.33
N GLU A 471 28.09 33.68 6.12
CA GLU A 471 28.22 33.87 7.58
C GLU A 471 29.00 35.15 7.92
N LEU A 472 30.08 35.46 7.19
CA LEU A 472 30.88 36.69 7.36
C LEU A 472 30.19 37.94 6.79
N LEU A 473 29.52 37.84 5.63
CA LEU A 473 28.74 38.95 5.05
C LEU A 473 27.57 39.39 5.95
N SER A 474 27.14 38.54 6.89
CA SER A 474 26.07 38.87 7.85
C SER A 474 26.45 39.90 8.92
N HIS A 475 27.75 40.04 9.23
CA HIS A 475 28.23 41.03 10.21
C HIS A 475 28.66 42.35 9.55
N ASP A 476 29.41 42.32 8.45
CA ASP A 476 29.94 43.55 7.84
C ASP A 476 28.96 44.26 6.89
N GLN A 477 28.11 43.53 6.14
CA GLN A 477 27.12 44.20 5.25
C GLN A 477 25.87 44.71 5.99
N ALA A 478 25.65 44.30 7.24
CA ALA A 478 24.57 44.85 8.06
C ALA A 478 24.76 46.36 8.34
N SER A 479 26.01 46.83 8.30
CA SER A 479 26.40 48.24 8.40
C SER A 479 26.22 48.99 7.06
N GLU A 480 26.65 48.41 5.93
CA GLU A 480 26.66 49.09 4.63
C GLU A 480 25.32 49.06 3.86
N LEU A 481 24.42 48.11 4.13
CA LEU A 481 23.10 48.01 3.50
C LEU A 481 22.05 49.01 4.04
N SER A 482 22.44 49.86 5.00
CA SER A 482 21.63 50.98 5.51
C SER A 482 21.37 52.07 4.46
N ASN A 483 22.13 52.08 3.34
CA ASN A 483 21.94 53.02 2.25
C ASN A 483 21.06 52.46 1.10
N GLY A 484 19.75 52.51 1.32
CA GLY A 484 18.77 53.06 0.36
C GLY A 484 18.37 52.32 -0.92
N ARG A 485 19.09 51.30 -1.44
CA ARG A 485 18.72 50.67 -2.73
C ARG A 485 18.36 49.17 -2.71
N SER A 486 18.62 48.45 -1.62
CA SER A 486 18.32 47.00 -1.53
C SER A 486 16.99 46.66 -0.83
N TYR A 487 16.31 47.63 -0.20
CA TYR A 487 15.11 47.37 0.61
C TYR A 487 13.86 46.96 -0.22
N ARG A 488 13.74 47.40 -1.49
CA ARG A 488 12.58 47.09 -2.35
C ARG A 488 12.54 45.63 -2.82
N GLN A 489 13.69 45.01 -3.09
CA GLN A 489 13.76 43.66 -3.68
C GLN A 489 13.59 42.55 -2.64
N TYR A 490 14.12 42.75 -1.42
CA TYR A 490 13.86 41.86 -0.28
C TYR A 490 12.44 42.01 0.28
N GLY A 491 11.82 43.19 0.13
CA GLY A 491 10.41 43.41 0.48
C GLY A 491 9.46 42.57 -0.38
N LEU A 492 9.61 42.62 -1.72
CA LEU A 492 8.69 41.94 -2.63
C LEU A 492 8.74 40.41 -2.50
N SER A 493 9.93 39.81 -2.43
CA SER A 493 10.09 38.36 -2.28
C SER A 493 9.52 37.85 -0.94
N THR A 494 9.75 38.59 0.15
CA THR A 494 9.17 38.32 1.46
C THR A 494 7.64 38.44 1.43
N MET A 495 7.09 39.44 0.74
CA MET A 495 5.64 39.60 0.58
C MET A 495 5.01 38.46 -0.23
N ILE A 496 5.66 38.01 -1.31
CA ILE A 496 5.21 36.85 -2.11
C ILE A 496 5.19 35.59 -1.25
N LEU A 497 6.23 35.36 -0.44
CA LEU A 497 6.28 34.20 0.45
C LEU A 497 5.17 34.25 1.50
N ILE A 498 4.97 35.40 2.15
CA ILE A 498 3.86 35.59 3.11
C ILE A 498 2.52 35.33 2.42
N GLY A 499 2.29 35.90 1.23
CA GLY A 499 1.09 35.66 0.45
C GLY A 499 0.89 34.17 0.12
N THR A 500 1.97 33.46 -0.23
CA THR A 500 1.93 32.02 -0.53
C THR A 500 1.59 31.18 0.71
N ILE A 501 2.19 31.51 1.87
CA ILE A 501 1.87 30.85 3.13
C ILE A 501 0.43 31.16 3.55
N SER A 502 -0.02 32.40 3.43
CA SER A 502 -1.40 32.79 3.71
C SER A 502 -2.41 32.06 2.82
N ALA A 503 -2.10 31.88 1.53
CA ALA A 503 -2.92 31.08 0.62
C ALA A 503 -2.98 29.61 1.06
N LEU A 504 -1.85 29.02 1.46
CA LEU A 504 -1.83 27.65 2.01
C LEU A 504 -2.68 27.52 3.28
N LEU A 505 -2.59 28.49 4.21
CA LEU A 505 -3.41 28.51 5.43
C LEU A 505 -4.90 28.61 5.11
N LEU A 506 -5.28 29.40 4.11
CA LEU A 506 -6.67 29.48 3.65
C LEU A 506 -7.15 28.15 3.06
N VAL A 507 -6.30 27.47 2.27
CA VAL A 507 -6.60 26.13 1.77
C VAL A 507 -6.82 25.17 2.94
N ILE A 508 -5.92 25.13 3.93
CA ILE A 508 -6.05 24.26 5.11
C ILE A 508 -7.35 24.54 5.87
N ALA A 509 -7.70 25.83 6.08
CA ALA A 509 -8.95 26.20 6.72
C ALA A 509 -10.18 25.74 5.93
N SER A 510 -10.12 25.78 4.60
CA SER A 510 -11.21 25.29 3.72
C SER A 510 -11.45 23.78 3.79
N LEU A 511 -10.53 23.01 4.36
CA LEU A 511 -10.65 21.55 4.53
C LEU A 511 -11.46 21.16 5.77
N TRP A 512 -11.95 22.12 6.57
CA TRP A 512 -12.77 21.87 7.76
C TRP A 512 -13.92 20.86 7.56
N PRO A 513 -14.69 20.90 6.45
CA PRO A 513 -15.76 19.93 6.22
C PRO A 513 -15.30 18.47 6.20
N ILE A 514 -14.05 18.18 5.78
CA ILE A 514 -13.50 16.83 5.81
C ILE A 514 -13.45 16.32 7.26
N TYR A 515 -12.85 17.10 8.15
CA TYR A 515 -12.71 16.73 9.57
C TYR A 515 -14.05 16.68 10.29
N HIS A 516 -14.96 17.59 9.96
CA HIS A 516 -16.29 17.61 10.56
C HIS A 516 -17.11 16.38 10.12
N GLY A 517 -17.12 16.04 8.83
CA GLY A 517 -17.75 14.81 8.34
C GLY A 517 -17.16 13.56 9.00
N TRP A 518 -15.85 13.52 9.18
CA TRP A 518 -15.15 12.41 9.82
C TRP A 518 -15.55 12.23 11.27
N PHE A 519 -15.57 13.33 12.03
CA PHE A 519 -16.03 13.35 13.42
C PHE A 519 -17.47 12.84 13.55
N LEU A 520 -18.38 13.32 12.70
CA LEU A 520 -19.77 12.88 12.68
C LEU A 520 -19.87 11.38 12.36
N SER A 521 -19.12 10.89 11.37
CA SER A 521 -19.11 9.48 11.03
C SER A 521 -18.59 8.60 12.17
N SER A 522 -17.52 9.04 12.86
CA SER A 522 -16.94 8.35 14.02
C SER A 522 -17.95 8.28 15.18
N GLN A 523 -18.69 9.36 15.45
CA GLN A 523 -19.81 9.30 16.41
C GLN A 523 -20.88 8.30 15.98
N GLY A 524 -21.22 8.26 14.69
CA GLY A 524 -22.15 7.29 14.14
C GLY A 524 -21.68 5.85 14.37
N PHE A 525 -20.44 5.53 14.04
CA PHE A 525 -19.89 4.17 14.23
C PHE A 525 -19.80 3.78 15.71
N ASN A 526 -19.46 4.72 16.59
CA ASN A 526 -19.54 4.49 18.03
C ASN A 526 -20.98 4.17 18.46
N ALA A 527 -21.99 4.88 17.95
CA ALA A 527 -23.39 4.56 18.22
C ALA A 527 -23.78 3.18 17.67
N LEU A 528 -23.32 2.82 16.47
CA LEU A 528 -23.55 1.50 15.88
C LEU A 528 -22.96 0.36 16.75
N GLN A 529 -21.75 0.54 17.28
CA GLN A 529 -21.13 -0.42 18.20
C GLN A 529 -22.00 -0.62 19.46
N GLN A 530 -22.62 0.45 19.96
CA GLN A 530 -23.51 0.37 21.12
C GLN A 530 -24.81 -0.42 20.83
N VAL A 531 -25.24 -0.53 19.57
CA VAL A 531 -26.39 -1.37 19.19
C VAL A 531 -26.13 -2.84 19.54
N GLU A 532 -24.92 -3.33 19.31
CA GLU A 532 -24.55 -4.73 19.59
C GLU A 532 -24.48 -5.00 21.10
N SER A 533 -24.01 -4.04 21.90
CA SER A 533 -23.89 -4.17 23.35
C SER A 533 -25.18 -3.90 24.13
N SER A 534 -26.16 -3.23 23.53
CA SER A 534 -27.42 -2.87 24.17
C SER A 534 -28.32 -4.09 24.42
N LYS A 535 -29.06 -4.08 25.53
CA LYS A 535 -29.92 -5.20 25.93
C LYS A 535 -31.38 -5.00 25.54
N THR A 536 -31.88 -3.75 25.56
CA THR A 536 -33.28 -3.47 25.26
C THR A 536 -33.49 -3.13 23.78
N PRO A 537 -34.64 -3.50 23.18
CA PRO A 537 -34.97 -3.12 21.81
C PRO A 537 -35.01 -1.59 21.60
N GLU A 538 -35.46 -0.83 22.60
CA GLU A 538 -35.60 0.63 22.52
C GLU A 538 -34.22 1.31 22.47
N GLU A 539 -33.27 0.85 23.28
CA GLU A 539 -31.89 1.34 23.23
C GLU A 539 -31.24 1.04 21.88
N LYS A 540 -31.40 -0.18 21.38
CA LYS A 540 -30.89 -0.60 20.07
C LYS A 540 -31.40 0.31 18.96
N GLN A 541 -32.70 0.60 18.96
CA GLN A 541 -33.30 1.50 17.97
C GLN A 541 -32.74 2.92 18.11
N ALA A 542 -32.67 3.48 19.33
CA ALA A 542 -32.16 4.84 19.55
C ALA A 542 -30.68 5.01 19.17
N PHE A 543 -29.84 3.98 19.39
CA PHE A 543 -28.45 3.98 18.92
C PHE A 543 -28.36 3.84 17.40
N PHE A 544 -29.19 3.00 16.79
CA PHE A 544 -29.25 2.86 15.34
C PHE A 544 -29.73 4.16 14.65
N ASP A 545 -30.74 4.82 15.21
CA ASP A 545 -31.22 6.13 14.70
C ASP A 545 -30.13 7.20 14.81
N ARG A 546 -29.35 7.21 15.90
CA ARG A 546 -28.17 8.08 16.03
C ARG A 546 -27.10 7.78 14.99
N PHE A 547 -26.83 6.51 14.71
CA PHE A 547 -25.93 6.11 13.62
C PHE A 547 -26.43 6.66 12.28
N VAL A 548 -27.69 6.41 11.93
CA VAL A 548 -28.32 6.86 10.67
C VAL A 548 -28.24 8.39 10.54
N GLN A 549 -28.61 9.12 11.60
CA GLN A 549 -28.56 10.58 11.61
C GLN A 549 -27.13 11.10 11.44
N SER A 550 -26.17 10.54 12.18
CA SER A 550 -24.77 11.00 12.14
C SER A 550 -24.12 10.79 10.78
N LEU A 551 -24.33 9.62 10.14
CA LEU A 551 -23.81 9.36 8.79
C LEU A 551 -24.55 10.15 7.71
N THR A 552 -25.84 10.41 7.91
CA THR A 552 -26.62 11.31 7.04
C THR A 552 -26.03 12.73 7.09
N ASP A 553 -25.72 13.24 8.28
CA ASP A 553 -25.15 14.57 8.44
C ASP A 553 -23.69 14.63 7.96
N ALA A 554 -22.90 13.57 8.17
CA ALA A 554 -21.57 13.44 7.56
C ALA A 554 -21.63 13.54 6.03
N THR A 555 -22.60 12.84 5.40
CA THR A 555 -22.83 12.89 3.95
C THR A 555 -23.27 14.28 3.48
N LYS A 556 -24.03 15.04 4.29
CA LYS A 556 -24.40 16.43 3.96
C LYS A 556 -23.22 17.39 4.03
N VAL A 557 -22.34 17.23 5.01
CA VAL A 557 -21.16 18.08 5.22
C VAL A 557 -20.06 17.78 4.19
N ALA A 558 -19.91 16.51 3.80
CA ALA A 558 -18.94 16.04 2.83
C ALA A 558 -19.60 15.22 1.70
N PRO A 559 -20.42 15.85 0.82
CA PRO A 559 -21.18 15.15 -0.22
C PRO A 559 -20.33 14.51 -1.33
N TRP A 560 -19.03 14.84 -1.40
CA TRP A 560 -18.08 14.23 -2.33
C TRP A 560 -17.42 12.95 -1.78
N GLU A 561 -17.62 12.61 -0.49
CA GLU A 561 -17.00 11.45 0.14
C GLU A 561 -17.94 10.24 0.05
N PRO A 562 -17.68 9.28 -0.85
CA PRO A 562 -18.57 8.14 -1.05
C PRO A 562 -18.61 7.19 0.15
N TYR A 563 -17.58 7.17 1.00
CA TYR A 563 -17.48 6.26 2.14
C TYR A 563 -18.67 6.33 3.08
N TYR A 564 -19.09 7.54 3.46
CA TYR A 564 -20.19 7.74 4.40
C TYR A 564 -21.52 7.23 3.84
N ALA A 565 -21.78 7.54 2.56
CA ALA A 565 -22.99 7.09 1.87
C ALA A 565 -23.01 5.56 1.71
N TYR A 566 -21.87 4.94 1.36
CA TYR A 566 -21.77 3.49 1.26
C TYR A 566 -21.94 2.78 2.61
N GLN A 567 -21.31 3.28 3.67
CA GLN A 567 -21.48 2.73 5.02
C GLN A 567 -22.92 2.85 5.50
N LEU A 568 -23.58 4.00 5.27
CA LEU A 568 -24.98 4.19 5.61
C LEU A 568 -25.87 3.21 4.82
N ALA A 569 -25.71 3.16 3.50
CA ALA A 569 -26.51 2.30 2.62
C ALA A 569 -26.35 0.83 2.97
N TRP A 570 -25.12 0.38 3.21
CA TRP A 570 -24.83 -1.01 3.55
C TRP A 570 -25.44 -1.41 4.89
N ASN A 571 -25.28 -0.60 5.95
CA ASN A 571 -25.83 -0.91 7.27
C ASN A 571 -27.37 -0.90 7.26
N LEU A 572 -28.00 0.06 6.55
CA LEU A 572 -29.45 0.06 6.34
C LEU A 572 -29.91 -1.21 5.61
N GLY A 573 -29.18 -1.63 4.56
CA GLY A 573 -29.49 -2.84 3.81
C GLY A 573 -29.32 -4.11 4.63
N ASP A 574 -28.24 -4.22 5.41
CA ASP A 574 -27.97 -5.38 6.27
C ASP A 574 -29.05 -5.55 7.33
N VAL A 575 -29.40 -4.48 8.05
CA VAL A 575 -30.48 -4.51 9.04
C VAL A 575 -31.82 -4.75 8.36
N GLY A 576 -32.08 -4.12 7.22
CA GLY A 576 -33.30 -4.31 6.43
C GLY A 576 -33.50 -5.77 5.98
N LEU A 577 -32.43 -6.44 5.53
CA LEU A 577 -32.47 -7.85 5.14
C LEU A 577 -32.68 -8.76 6.35
N LYS A 578 -31.96 -8.53 7.46
CA LYS A 578 -32.08 -9.33 8.69
C LYS A 578 -33.46 -9.21 9.34
N THR A 579 -34.08 -8.03 9.27
CA THR A 579 -35.39 -7.74 9.88
C THR A 579 -36.55 -7.87 8.90
N SER A 580 -36.27 -8.13 7.61
CA SER A 580 -37.28 -8.10 6.54
C SER A 580 -38.08 -6.78 6.47
N ASN A 581 -37.45 -5.64 6.77
CA ASN A 581 -38.10 -4.33 6.81
C ASN A 581 -38.05 -3.63 5.42
N PRO A 582 -39.19 -3.46 4.72
CA PRO A 582 -39.20 -2.88 3.38
C PRO A 582 -38.73 -1.42 3.33
N GLN A 583 -39.01 -0.63 4.38
CA GLN A 583 -38.67 0.79 4.43
C GLN A 583 -37.15 0.99 4.54
N LEU A 584 -36.47 0.19 5.37
CA LEU A 584 -35.01 0.23 5.47
C LEU A 584 -34.33 -0.18 4.15
N LEU A 585 -34.90 -1.19 3.48
CA LEU A 585 -34.40 -1.63 2.17
C LEU A 585 -34.57 -0.54 1.09
N GLU A 586 -35.70 0.17 1.06
CA GLU A 586 -35.90 1.31 0.15
C GLU A 586 -34.92 2.46 0.44
N GLN A 587 -34.69 2.77 1.72
CA GLN A 587 -33.68 3.76 2.10
C GLN A 587 -32.26 3.34 1.69
N ALA A 588 -31.92 2.06 1.87
CA ALA A 588 -30.63 1.51 1.45
C ALA A 588 -30.44 1.62 -0.07
N ILE A 589 -31.43 1.24 -0.87
CA ILE A 589 -31.44 1.35 -2.33
C ILE A 589 -31.24 2.81 -2.76
N ALA A 590 -32.02 3.74 -2.20
CA ALA A 590 -31.91 5.16 -2.51
C ALA A 590 -30.52 5.73 -2.15
N THR A 591 -29.95 5.28 -1.03
CA THR A 591 -28.63 5.74 -0.57
C THR A 591 -27.50 5.14 -1.42
N PHE A 592 -27.57 3.86 -1.82
CA PHE A 592 -26.62 3.26 -2.77
C PHE A 592 -26.65 3.96 -4.13
N ARG A 593 -27.84 4.27 -4.66
CA ARG A 593 -27.97 5.03 -5.91
C ARG A 593 -27.26 6.39 -5.82
N LYS A 594 -27.38 7.11 -4.70
CA LYS A 594 -26.64 8.35 -4.47
C LYS A 594 -25.13 8.12 -4.34
N ALA A 595 -24.71 7.08 -3.63
CA ALA A 595 -23.28 6.76 -3.48
C ALA A 595 -22.62 6.44 -4.83
N ASN A 596 -23.28 5.67 -5.70
CA ASN A 596 -22.81 5.36 -7.05
C ASN A 596 -22.79 6.58 -8.00
N GLN A 597 -23.56 7.64 -7.68
CA GLN A 597 -23.46 8.93 -8.38
C GLN A 597 -22.23 9.74 -7.95
N ILE A 598 -21.76 9.58 -6.70
CA ILE A 598 -20.54 10.21 -6.19
C ILE A 598 -19.30 9.55 -6.82
N THR A 599 -19.28 8.22 -6.90
CA THR A 599 -18.26 7.46 -7.62
C THR A 599 -18.87 6.24 -8.31
N SER A 600 -18.69 6.15 -9.62
CA SER A 600 -19.08 4.98 -10.42
C SER A 600 -17.95 3.94 -10.53
N SER A 601 -16.83 4.17 -9.84
CA SER A 601 -15.59 3.39 -9.99
C SER A 601 -15.38 2.38 -8.86
N GLN A 602 -16.44 2.02 -8.12
CA GLN A 602 -16.39 1.06 -7.02
C GLN A 602 -17.41 -0.05 -7.21
N GLU A 603 -16.92 -1.28 -7.42
CA GLU A 603 -17.76 -2.46 -7.60
C GLU A 603 -18.69 -2.71 -6.42
N PHE A 604 -18.22 -2.42 -5.19
CA PHE A 604 -18.96 -2.63 -3.95
C PHE A 604 -20.35 -1.99 -3.97
N GLY A 605 -20.46 -0.78 -4.51
CA GLY A 605 -21.73 -0.06 -4.59
C GLY A 605 -22.68 -0.70 -5.59
N HIS A 606 -22.17 -1.09 -6.75
CA HIS A 606 -22.93 -1.72 -7.83
C HIS A 606 -23.40 -3.13 -7.46
N SER A 607 -22.52 -3.99 -6.93
CA SER A 607 -22.87 -5.37 -6.60
C SER A 607 -23.93 -5.45 -5.51
N ASN A 608 -23.82 -4.65 -4.45
CA ASN A 608 -24.77 -4.65 -3.34
C ASN A 608 -26.11 -4.03 -3.74
N LEU A 609 -26.11 -2.96 -4.54
CA LEU A 609 -27.34 -2.41 -5.10
C LEU A 609 -28.05 -3.44 -5.99
N GLY A 610 -27.30 -4.17 -6.83
CA GLY A 610 -27.83 -5.26 -7.64
C GLY A 610 -28.56 -6.33 -6.81
N TRP A 611 -27.95 -6.77 -5.70
CA TRP A 611 -28.58 -7.74 -4.78
C TRP A 611 -29.86 -7.21 -4.13
N LEU A 612 -29.92 -5.93 -3.76
CA LEU A 612 -31.13 -5.33 -3.18
C LEU A 612 -32.26 -5.16 -4.22
N LEU A 613 -31.91 -4.91 -5.48
CA LEU A 613 -32.86 -4.72 -6.58
C LEU A 613 -33.39 -6.02 -7.18
N LEU A 614 -32.68 -7.15 -6.99
CA LEU A 614 -32.92 -8.40 -7.71
C LEU A 614 -34.38 -8.84 -7.79
N ASN A 615 -35.11 -8.81 -6.67
CA ASN A 615 -36.52 -9.25 -6.60
C ASN A 615 -37.54 -8.12 -6.85
N ARG A 616 -37.08 -6.88 -7.06
CA ARG A 616 -37.92 -5.67 -7.20
C ARG A 616 -37.87 -5.12 -8.62
N GLU A 617 -36.66 -4.93 -9.13
CA GLU A 617 -36.36 -4.33 -10.43
C GLU A 617 -35.27 -5.16 -11.14
N PRO A 618 -35.58 -6.38 -11.64
CA PRO A 618 -34.57 -7.28 -12.21
C PRO A 618 -33.71 -6.66 -13.32
N LYS A 619 -34.32 -5.83 -14.18
CA LYS A 619 -33.58 -5.10 -15.24
C LYS A 619 -32.58 -4.11 -14.67
N ALA A 620 -32.95 -3.37 -13.63
CA ALA A 620 -32.03 -2.45 -12.97
C ALA A 620 -30.94 -3.22 -12.22
N ALA A 621 -31.27 -4.34 -11.58
CA ALA A 621 -30.29 -5.23 -10.96
C ALA A 621 -29.25 -5.74 -11.98
N ALA A 622 -29.70 -6.17 -13.16
CA ALA A 622 -28.80 -6.59 -14.25
C ALA A 622 -27.84 -5.46 -14.69
N GLN A 623 -28.32 -4.22 -14.78
CA GLN A 623 -27.47 -3.07 -15.10
C GLN A 623 -26.39 -2.83 -14.05
N GLU A 624 -26.74 -2.91 -12.78
CA GLU A 624 -25.78 -2.75 -11.67
C GLU A 624 -24.75 -3.89 -11.67
N PHE A 625 -25.16 -5.14 -11.86
CA PHE A 625 -24.21 -6.25 -11.98
C PHE A 625 -23.31 -6.14 -13.22
N VAL A 626 -23.80 -5.57 -14.33
CA VAL A 626 -22.95 -5.26 -15.50
C VAL A 626 -21.88 -4.23 -15.14
N GLN A 627 -22.21 -3.17 -14.38
CA GLN A 627 -21.20 -2.20 -13.94
C GLN A 627 -20.19 -2.83 -12.97
N ALA A 628 -20.67 -3.66 -12.04
CA ALA A 628 -19.80 -4.44 -11.16
C ALA A 628 -18.85 -5.35 -11.95
N ALA A 629 -19.34 -6.04 -12.97
CA ALA A 629 -18.54 -6.93 -13.82
C ALA A 629 -17.50 -6.16 -14.66
N LYS A 630 -17.80 -4.93 -15.09
CA LYS A 630 -16.83 -4.07 -15.79
C LYS A 630 -15.66 -3.66 -14.89
N LEU A 631 -15.93 -3.38 -13.61
CA LEU A 631 -14.92 -2.96 -12.64
C LEU A 631 -14.12 -4.16 -12.08
N LEU A 632 -14.79 -5.29 -11.89
CA LEU A 632 -14.20 -6.48 -11.30
C LEU A 632 -14.83 -7.77 -11.85
N PRO A 633 -14.40 -8.21 -13.04
CA PRO A 633 -15.06 -9.28 -13.80
C PRO A 633 -15.03 -10.64 -13.11
N ALA A 634 -13.98 -10.90 -12.34
CA ALA A 634 -13.81 -12.17 -11.65
C ALA A 634 -14.42 -12.17 -10.24
N LYS A 635 -15.15 -11.13 -9.82
CA LYS A 635 -15.76 -11.12 -8.47
C LYS A 635 -16.84 -12.19 -8.37
N ARG A 636 -16.65 -13.13 -7.44
CA ARG A 636 -17.67 -14.15 -7.19
C ARG A 636 -19.00 -13.50 -6.83
N GLY A 637 -20.06 -13.99 -7.44
CA GLY A 637 -21.42 -13.57 -7.19
C GLY A 637 -21.89 -12.48 -8.14
N VAL A 638 -21.00 -11.78 -8.84
CA VAL A 638 -21.40 -10.71 -9.76
C VAL A 638 -22.03 -11.28 -11.02
N LEU A 639 -21.38 -12.23 -11.70
CA LEU A 639 -21.95 -12.86 -12.90
C LEU A 639 -23.10 -13.80 -12.54
N TYR A 640 -23.06 -14.43 -11.37
CA TYR A 640 -24.23 -15.13 -10.83
C TYR A 640 -25.42 -14.20 -10.58
N GLY A 641 -25.22 -13.05 -9.95
CA GLY A 641 -26.25 -12.04 -9.71
C GLY A 641 -26.83 -11.49 -11.01
N LEU A 642 -25.98 -11.25 -12.02
CA LEU A 642 -26.40 -10.92 -13.38
C LEU A 642 -27.28 -12.04 -13.97
N GLY A 643 -26.85 -13.30 -13.85
CA GLY A 643 -27.60 -14.46 -14.30
C GLY A 643 -28.98 -14.57 -13.65
N LEU A 644 -29.07 -14.42 -12.32
CA LEU A 644 -30.36 -14.41 -11.62
C LEU A 644 -31.26 -13.26 -12.07
N SER A 645 -30.69 -12.07 -12.27
CA SER A 645 -31.43 -10.90 -12.75
C SER A 645 -32.04 -11.16 -14.14
N LEU A 646 -31.27 -11.79 -15.02
CA LEU A 646 -31.70 -12.18 -16.35
C LEU A 646 -32.74 -13.31 -16.33
N LEU A 647 -32.65 -14.27 -15.41
CA LEU A 647 -33.69 -15.30 -15.22
C LEU A 647 -35.02 -14.67 -14.80
N TYR A 648 -34.99 -13.74 -13.85
CA TYR A 648 -36.19 -13.02 -13.42
C TYR A 648 -36.76 -12.13 -14.53
N ASP A 649 -35.93 -11.70 -15.47
CA ASP A 649 -36.35 -10.99 -16.69
C ASP A 649 -36.66 -11.95 -17.88
N ASN A 650 -36.77 -13.26 -17.64
CA ASN A 650 -37.08 -14.29 -18.64
C ASN A 650 -36.05 -14.44 -19.79
N GLN A 651 -34.79 -14.06 -19.57
CA GLN A 651 -33.68 -14.19 -20.53
C GLN A 651 -32.81 -15.41 -20.22
N LEU A 652 -33.39 -16.62 -20.34
CA LEU A 652 -32.76 -17.87 -19.90
C LEU A 652 -31.38 -18.13 -20.53
N ASP A 653 -31.23 -17.97 -21.85
CA ASP A 653 -29.97 -18.26 -22.54
C ASP A 653 -28.82 -17.36 -22.05
N ARG A 654 -29.08 -16.07 -21.87
CA ARG A 654 -28.11 -15.10 -21.34
C ARG A 654 -27.79 -15.35 -19.88
N ALA A 655 -28.77 -15.82 -19.10
CA ALA A 655 -28.53 -16.22 -17.73
C ALA A 655 -27.62 -17.44 -17.63
N ILE A 656 -27.84 -18.45 -18.48
CA ILE A 656 -26.97 -19.63 -18.58
C ILE A 656 -25.55 -19.20 -18.94
N GLU A 657 -25.38 -18.27 -19.89
CA GLU A 657 -24.07 -17.71 -20.26
C GLU A 657 -23.38 -17.06 -19.04
N ALA A 658 -24.09 -16.17 -18.33
CA ALA A 658 -23.54 -15.45 -17.18
C ALA A 658 -23.07 -16.41 -16.08
N ILE A 659 -23.90 -17.40 -15.72
CA ILE A 659 -23.59 -18.36 -14.65
C ILE A 659 -22.51 -19.36 -15.10
N ALA A 660 -22.43 -19.68 -16.40
CA ALA A 660 -21.37 -20.53 -16.93
C ALA A 660 -19.99 -19.85 -16.84
N LEU A 661 -19.94 -18.54 -17.12
CA LEU A 661 -18.72 -17.73 -16.96
C LEU A 661 -18.31 -17.62 -15.48
N GLU A 662 -19.26 -17.44 -14.56
CA GLU A 662 -19.01 -17.49 -13.11
C GLU A 662 -18.37 -18.82 -12.69
N ILE A 663 -18.91 -19.96 -13.14
CA ILE A 663 -18.42 -21.30 -12.78
C ILE A 663 -17.01 -21.57 -13.32
N ILE A 664 -16.74 -21.18 -14.56
CA ILE A 664 -15.39 -21.34 -15.14
C ILE A 664 -14.38 -20.55 -14.32
N ARG A 665 -14.77 -19.34 -13.86
CA ARG A 665 -13.87 -18.43 -13.16
C ARG A 665 -13.72 -18.69 -11.66
N ASP A 666 -14.79 -19.08 -10.96
CA ASP A 666 -14.79 -19.55 -9.58
C ASP A 666 -15.24 -21.02 -9.51
N PRO A 667 -14.29 -21.98 -9.60
CA PRO A 667 -14.62 -23.40 -9.56
C PRO A 667 -15.23 -23.84 -8.22
N ASN A 668 -15.02 -23.09 -7.13
CA ASN A 668 -15.66 -23.41 -5.86
C ASN A 668 -17.17 -23.10 -5.90
N PHE A 669 -17.60 -22.14 -6.72
CA PHE A 669 -19.01 -21.84 -6.91
C PHE A 669 -19.77 -23.00 -7.57
N MET A 670 -19.14 -23.73 -8.50
CA MET A 670 -19.67 -24.99 -9.06
C MET A 670 -19.97 -26.02 -7.97
N THR A 671 -19.11 -26.07 -6.95
CA THR A 671 -19.22 -27.06 -5.86
C THR A 671 -20.14 -26.63 -4.73
N SER A 672 -20.73 -25.44 -4.83
CA SER A 672 -21.57 -24.84 -3.81
C SER A 672 -22.77 -25.74 -3.45
N PRO A 673 -23.07 -25.92 -2.16
CA PRO A 673 -24.27 -26.64 -1.72
C PRO A 673 -25.58 -26.07 -2.26
N LEU A 674 -25.60 -24.83 -2.76
CA LEU A 674 -26.80 -24.24 -3.37
C LEU A 674 -27.34 -25.10 -4.53
N TRP A 675 -26.45 -25.74 -5.30
CA TRP A 675 -26.81 -26.59 -6.44
C TRP A 675 -27.38 -27.97 -6.05
N ARG A 676 -27.39 -28.32 -4.75
CA ARG A 676 -27.97 -29.57 -4.26
C ARG A 676 -29.51 -29.52 -4.21
N ASP A 677 -30.11 -28.34 -4.27
CA ASP A 677 -31.56 -28.19 -4.36
C ASP A 677 -32.06 -28.76 -5.70
N ALA A 678 -32.99 -29.72 -5.63
CA ALA A 678 -33.60 -30.34 -6.79
C ALA A 678 -34.22 -29.32 -7.77
N LYS A 679 -34.69 -28.17 -7.27
CA LYS A 679 -35.25 -27.09 -8.10
C LYS A 679 -34.22 -26.42 -9.00
N GLN A 680 -32.96 -26.37 -8.56
CA GLN A 680 -31.88 -25.72 -9.29
C GLN A 680 -31.21 -26.66 -10.30
N LYS A 681 -31.39 -27.97 -10.14
CA LYS A 681 -30.74 -28.99 -10.96
C LYS A 681 -30.91 -28.78 -12.48
N PRO A 682 -32.12 -28.52 -13.03
CA PRO A 682 -32.29 -28.36 -14.47
C PRO A 682 -31.52 -27.17 -15.05
N LEU A 683 -31.42 -26.07 -14.31
CA LEU A 683 -30.60 -24.92 -14.68
C LEU A 683 -29.12 -25.28 -14.58
N PHE A 684 -28.72 -25.90 -13.47
CA PHE A 684 -27.33 -26.26 -13.22
C PHE A 684 -26.75 -27.20 -14.27
N ASP A 685 -27.52 -28.22 -14.70
CA ASP A 685 -27.10 -29.15 -15.76
C ASP A 685 -26.85 -28.40 -17.09
N GLN A 686 -27.69 -27.41 -17.43
CA GLN A 686 -27.51 -26.57 -18.62
C GLN A 686 -26.28 -25.67 -18.49
N VAL A 687 -26.07 -25.07 -17.32
CA VAL A 687 -24.88 -24.26 -17.04
C VAL A 687 -23.61 -25.09 -17.19
N LEU A 688 -23.54 -26.27 -16.56
CA LEU A 688 -22.35 -27.13 -16.67
C LEU A 688 -22.07 -27.55 -18.12
N LYS A 689 -23.12 -27.88 -18.89
CA LYS A 689 -23.00 -28.18 -20.32
C LYS A 689 -22.45 -26.98 -21.10
N ARG A 690 -22.93 -25.76 -20.80
CA ARG A 690 -22.40 -24.55 -21.43
C ARG A 690 -20.94 -24.29 -21.03
N SER A 691 -20.59 -24.46 -19.76
CA SER A 691 -19.21 -24.33 -19.27
C SER A 691 -18.26 -25.31 -19.95
N GLU A 692 -18.66 -26.58 -20.13
CA GLU A 692 -17.87 -27.57 -20.88
C GLU A 692 -17.70 -27.16 -22.34
N GLY A 693 -18.75 -26.64 -22.97
CA GLY A 693 -18.73 -26.13 -24.34
C GLY A 693 -17.70 -25.01 -24.52
N ILE A 694 -17.76 -23.98 -23.68
CA ILE A 694 -16.81 -22.85 -23.71
C ILE A 694 -15.36 -23.35 -23.57
N LEU A 695 -15.09 -24.23 -22.61
CA LEU A 695 -13.75 -24.78 -22.40
C LEU A 695 -13.28 -25.66 -23.56
N THR A 696 -14.20 -26.37 -24.22
CA THR A 696 -13.89 -27.17 -25.41
C THR A 696 -13.56 -26.29 -26.61
N ASP A 697 -14.29 -25.19 -26.80
CA ASP A 697 -14.02 -24.19 -27.84
C ASP A 697 -12.62 -23.58 -27.63
N PHE A 698 -12.30 -23.17 -26.39
CA PHE A 698 -10.96 -22.67 -26.05
C PHE A 698 -9.87 -23.71 -26.30
N LEU A 699 -10.08 -24.98 -25.91
CA LEU A 699 -9.13 -26.06 -26.15
C LEU A 699 -8.88 -26.30 -27.65
N SER A 700 -9.91 -26.14 -28.49
CA SER A 700 -9.76 -26.32 -29.94
C SER A 700 -8.93 -25.22 -30.61
N GLN A 701 -8.84 -24.06 -29.99
CA GLN A 701 -8.14 -22.88 -30.50
C GLN A 701 -6.76 -22.67 -29.86
N ALA A 702 -6.52 -23.27 -28.69
CA ALA A 702 -5.28 -23.12 -27.94
C ALA A 702 -4.10 -23.80 -28.67
N GLN A 703 -3.02 -23.05 -28.86
CA GLN A 703 -1.77 -23.55 -29.48
C GLN A 703 -0.65 -23.78 -28.45
N ASN A 704 -0.78 -23.18 -27.26
CA ASN A 704 0.22 -23.25 -26.21
C ASN A 704 -0.03 -24.47 -25.30
N GLU A 705 0.96 -25.35 -25.17
CA GLU A 705 0.85 -26.60 -24.39
C GLU A 705 0.48 -26.36 -22.92
N THR A 706 1.06 -25.35 -22.26
CA THR A 706 0.72 -24.99 -20.87
C THR A 706 -0.74 -24.55 -20.74
N LEU A 707 -1.22 -23.74 -21.70
CA LEU A 707 -2.62 -23.32 -21.72
C LEU A 707 -3.56 -24.51 -21.99
N ILE A 708 -3.19 -25.42 -22.90
CA ILE A 708 -3.94 -26.65 -23.17
C ILE A 708 -4.06 -27.49 -21.89
N GLN A 709 -2.97 -27.66 -21.14
CA GLN A 709 -2.97 -28.39 -19.87
C GLN A 709 -3.88 -27.72 -18.83
N SER A 710 -3.81 -26.39 -18.67
CA SER A 710 -4.70 -25.64 -17.77
C SER A 710 -6.17 -25.75 -18.16
N LEU A 711 -6.50 -25.62 -19.45
CA LEU A 711 -7.87 -25.74 -19.93
C LEU A 711 -8.42 -27.17 -19.75
N ARG A 712 -7.59 -28.20 -19.93
CA ARG A 712 -7.95 -29.59 -19.60
C ARG A 712 -8.19 -29.77 -18.11
N PHE A 713 -7.35 -29.17 -17.26
CA PHE A 713 -7.57 -29.14 -15.81
C PHE A 713 -8.93 -28.51 -15.47
N TYR A 714 -9.31 -27.40 -16.10
CA TYR A 714 -10.61 -26.77 -15.91
C TYR A 714 -11.77 -27.64 -16.39
N ARG A 715 -11.68 -28.16 -17.62
CA ARG A 715 -12.75 -28.97 -18.21
C ARG A 715 -12.95 -30.29 -17.47
N SER A 716 -11.88 -30.91 -16.99
CA SER A 716 -11.94 -32.13 -16.20
C SER A 716 -12.83 -31.97 -14.96
N ARG A 717 -12.69 -30.85 -14.23
CA ARG A 717 -13.52 -30.58 -13.04
C ARG A 717 -15.00 -30.38 -13.40
N VAL A 718 -15.28 -29.67 -14.49
CA VAL A 718 -16.65 -29.49 -15.00
C VAL A 718 -17.27 -30.85 -15.38
N ARG A 719 -16.54 -31.66 -16.16
CA ARG A 719 -16.95 -33.02 -16.56
C ARG A 719 -17.18 -33.93 -15.35
N TRP A 720 -16.31 -33.84 -14.35
CA TRP A 720 -16.47 -34.57 -13.10
C TRP A 720 -17.80 -34.19 -12.44
N TRP A 721 -18.08 -32.89 -12.32
CA TRP A 721 -19.32 -32.41 -11.70
C TRP A 721 -20.58 -32.72 -12.50
N MET A 722 -20.49 -32.81 -13.83
CA MET A 722 -21.55 -33.30 -14.72
C MET A 722 -21.83 -34.80 -14.58
N GLY A 723 -20.94 -35.56 -13.93
CA GLY A 723 -21.02 -37.02 -13.84
C GLY A 723 -20.34 -37.76 -15.01
N ASN A 724 -19.67 -37.05 -15.92
CA ASN A 724 -18.85 -37.65 -16.97
C ASN A 724 -17.45 -38.01 -16.42
N LEU A 725 -17.38 -39.07 -15.60
CA LEU A 725 -16.15 -39.49 -14.95
C LEU A 725 -15.07 -39.98 -15.92
N THR A 726 -15.46 -40.60 -17.04
CA THR A 726 -14.52 -41.07 -18.07
C THR A 726 -13.81 -39.89 -18.74
N GLY A 727 -14.57 -38.91 -19.25
CA GLY A 727 -14.00 -37.71 -19.85
C GLY A 727 -13.23 -36.84 -18.85
N ALA A 728 -13.68 -36.80 -17.59
CA ALA A 728 -12.95 -36.12 -16.53
C ALA A 728 -11.58 -36.75 -16.30
N LYS A 729 -11.49 -38.09 -16.28
CA LYS A 729 -10.25 -38.83 -16.11
C LYS A 729 -9.28 -38.60 -17.27
N GLU A 730 -9.75 -38.67 -18.51
CA GLU A 730 -8.94 -38.40 -19.70
C GLU A 730 -8.30 -37.00 -19.64
N ASP A 731 -9.09 -35.98 -19.33
CA ASP A 731 -8.58 -34.61 -19.22
C ASP A 731 -7.65 -34.41 -18.01
N ALA A 732 -7.91 -35.09 -16.89
CA ALA A 732 -7.05 -35.02 -15.71
C ALA A 732 -5.67 -35.64 -15.98
N GLN A 733 -5.62 -36.75 -16.72
CA GLN A 733 -4.36 -37.37 -17.13
C GLN A 733 -3.60 -36.45 -18.08
N ALA A 734 -4.28 -35.89 -19.07
CA ALA A 734 -3.70 -35.00 -20.07
C ALA A 734 -3.33 -33.60 -19.55
N SER A 735 -3.90 -33.14 -18.43
CA SER A 735 -3.46 -31.89 -17.76
C SER A 735 -2.15 -32.05 -16.98
N ASN A 736 -1.70 -33.29 -16.78
CA ASN A 736 -0.54 -33.64 -15.95
C ASN A 736 -0.63 -33.13 -14.49
N TYR A 737 -1.83 -32.87 -13.98
CA TYR A 737 -2.03 -32.37 -12.63
C TYR A 737 -2.44 -33.47 -11.66
N LYS A 738 -1.44 -34.05 -10.96
CA LYS A 738 -1.59 -35.24 -10.10
C LYS A 738 -2.64 -35.13 -8.98
N PRO A 739 -2.79 -34.00 -8.27
CA PRO A 739 -3.84 -33.86 -7.25
C PRO A 739 -5.25 -34.12 -7.78
N LEU A 740 -5.56 -33.61 -8.99
CA LEU A 740 -6.85 -33.83 -9.64
C LEU A 740 -7.01 -35.27 -10.11
N GLN A 741 -5.96 -35.87 -10.67
CA GLN A 741 -5.95 -37.29 -11.08
C GLN A 741 -6.30 -38.20 -9.89
N ALA A 742 -5.65 -38.01 -8.74
CA ALA A 742 -5.89 -38.80 -7.55
C ALA A 742 -7.34 -38.68 -7.05
N ALA A 743 -7.90 -37.46 -7.04
CA ALA A 743 -9.30 -37.26 -6.65
C ALA A 743 -10.29 -37.95 -7.61
N ILE A 744 -10.03 -37.91 -8.93
CA ILE A 744 -10.88 -38.54 -9.94
C ILE A 744 -10.74 -40.07 -9.94
N ASP A 745 -9.55 -40.60 -9.70
CA ASP A 745 -9.35 -42.05 -9.56
C ASP A 745 -10.16 -42.59 -8.39
N LEU A 746 -10.16 -41.92 -7.24
CA LEU A 746 -11.04 -42.28 -6.10
C LEU A 746 -12.52 -42.10 -6.41
N ALA A 747 -12.91 -41.04 -7.14
CA ALA A 747 -14.30 -40.87 -7.58
C ALA A 747 -14.76 -42.02 -8.51
N ASN A 748 -13.84 -42.61 -9.27
CA ASN A 748 -14.04 -43.80 -10.09
C ASN A 748 -13.90 -45.13 -9.33
N ASN A 749 -13.82 -45.11 -8.00
CA ASN A 749 -13.57 -46.29 -7.16
C ASN A 749 -12.26 -47.04 -7.52
N GLN A 750 -11.25 -46.34 -8.02
CA GLN A 750 -9.94 -46.91 -8.34
C GLN A 750 -8.94 -46.67 -7.20
N ALA A 751 -8.02 -47.63 -7.03
CA ALA A 751 -6.95 -47.51 -6.04
C ALA A 751 -5.90 -46.48 -6.48
N LEU A 752 -5.43 -45.67 -5.52
CA LEU A 752 -4.36 -44.70 -5.76
C LEU A 752 -3.01 -45.43 -5.95
N SER A 753 -2.31 -45.11 -7.04
CA SER A 753 -0.94 -45.58 -7.26
C SER A 753 0.05 -44.90 -6.32
N ASP A 754 1.15 -45.59 -6.00
CA ASP A 754 2.16 -45.06 -5.07
C ASP A 754 2.89 -43.83 -5.63
N THR A 755 3.01 -43.75 -6.96
CA THR A 755 3.52 -42.56 -7.66
C THR A 755 2.63 -41.35 -7.42
N LEU A 756 1.30 -41.50 -7.46
CA LEU A 756 0.38 -40.41 -7.19
C LEU A 756 0.45 -39.97 -5.73
N LYS A 757 0.47 -40.92 -4.78
CA LYS A 757 0.53 -40.62 -3.34
C LYS A 757 1.77 -39.81 -2.96
N ALA A 758 2.91 -40.07 -3.61
CA ALA A 758 4.19 -39.40 -3.31
C ALA A 758 4.20 -37.90 -3.65
N GLU A 759 3.36 -37.45 -4.58
CA GLU A 759 3.31 -36.06 -5.06
C GLU A 759 2.15 -35.24 -4.46
N LEU A 760 1.34 -35.84 -3.58
CA LEU A 760 0.22 -35.12 -2.94
C LEU A 760 0.71 -34.18 -1.84
N SER A 761 0.05 -33.04 -1.69
CA SER A 761 0.25 -32.17 -0.52
C SER A 761 -0.11 -32.91 0.78
N PRO A 762 0.45 -32.50 1.94
CA PRO A 762 0.05 -33.06 3.23
C PRO A 762 -1.46 -32.98 3.49
N THR A 763 -2.10 -31.89 3.05
CA THR A 763 -3.55 -31.68 3.15
C THR A 763 -4.31 -32.72 2.34
N LEU A 764 -4.04 -32.84 1.05
CA LEU A 764 -4.76 -33.75 0.17
C LEU A 764 -4.47 -35.21 0.53
N SER A 765 -3.22 -35.55 0.83
CA SER A 765 -2.82 -36.89 1.25
C SER A 765 -3.58 -37.34 2.49
N ALA A 766 -3.71 -36.47 3.50
CA ALA A 766 -4.49 -36.74 4.70
C ALA A 766 -5.99 -36.87 4.37
N THR A 767 -6.55 -36.01 3.53
CA THR A 767 -7.96 -36.09 3.09
C THR A 767 -8.28 -37.41 2.40
N LEU A 768 -7.46 -37.84 1.43
CA LEU A 768 -7.68 -39.10 0.71
C LEU A 768 -7.44 -40.32 1.61
N SER A 769 -6.51 -40.22 2.56
CA SER A 769 -6.29 -41.24 3.59
C SER A 769 -7.48 -41.36 4.54
N ALA A 770 -8.12 -40.24 4.90
CA ALA A 770 -9.33 -40.24 5.73
C ALA A 770 -10.52 -40.98 5.07
N TRP A 771 -10.60 -40.94 3.74
CA TRP A 771 -11.58 -41.69 2.98
C TRP A 771 -11.23 -43.18 2.91
N THR A 772 -10.00 -43.50 2.51
CA THR A 772 -9.54 -44.89 2.24
C THR A 772 -9.27 -45.71 3.50
N GLN A 773 -9.01 -45.05 4.64
CA GLN A 773 -8.68 -45.71 5.92
C GLN A 773 -9.64 -45.26 7.03
N PRO A 774 -10.83 -45.87 7.15
CA PRO A 774 -11.84 -45.50 8.15
C PRO A 774 -11.31 -45.44 9.59
N ASN A 775 -10.39 -46.35 9.96
CA ASN A 775 -9.81 -46.43 11.30
C ASN A 775 -8.91 -45.24 11.66
N GLN A 776 -8.34 -44.54 10.67
CA GLN A 776 -7.48 -43.37 10.89
C GLN A 776 -8.20 -42.05 10.60
N ARG A 777 -9.45 -42.10 10.14
CA ARG A 777 -10.21 -40.95 9.64
C ARG A 777 -10.19 -39.73 10.58
N PRO A 778 -10.43 -39.84 11.90
CA PRO A 778 -10.43 -38.66 12.78
C PRO A 778 -9.08 -37.92 12.78
N LYS A 779 -7.98 -38.68 12.90
CA LYS A 779 -6.61 -38.15 12.88
C LYS A 779 -6.28 -37.51 11.54
N GLN A 780 -6.65 -38.17 10.44
CA GLN A 780 -6.36 -37.70 9.09
C GLN A 780 -7.19 -36.45 8.72
N LEU A 781 -8.46 -36.37 9.13
CA LEU A 781 -9.28 -35.16 8.93
C LEU A 781 -8.72 -33.96 9.70
N THR A 782 -8.27 -34.18 10.94
CA THR A 782 -7.63 -33.12 11.73
C THR A 782 -6.32 -32.68 11.09
N ALA A 783 -5.49 -33.63 10.62
CA ALA A 783 -4.26 -33.31 9.91
C ALA A 783 -4.52 -32.52 8.62
N ALA A 784 -5.51 -32.93 7.81
CA ALA A 784 -5.91 -32.22 6.61
C ALA A 784 -6.34 -30.78 6.91
N TRP A 785 -7.21 -30.60 7.93
CA TRP A 785 -7.69 -29.28 8.33
C TRP A 785 -6.56 -28.36 8.79
N VAL A 786 -5.70 -28.86 9.70
CA VAL A 786 -4.60 -28.08 10.27
C VAL A 786 -3.56 -27.73 9.22
N ASN A 787 -3.22 -28.66 8.31
CA ASN A 787 -2.31 -28.36 7.20
C ASN A 787 -2.90 -27.34 6.21
N SER A 788 -4.22 -27.31 6.04
CA SER A 788 -4.87 -26.34 5.15
C SER A 788 -5.01 -24.94 5.75
N LEU A 789 -5.43 -24.84 7.01
CA LEU A 789 -5.84 -23.56 7.62
C LEU A 789 -4.88 -23.06 8.70
N SER A 790 -3.89 -23.86 9.10
CA SER A 790 -2.99 -23.56 10.22
C SER A 790 -3.74 -23.24 11.53
N ASP A 791 -4.93 -23.83 11.71
CA ASP A 791 -5.82 -23.56 12.82
C ASP A 791 -6.57 -24.83 13.26
N VAL A 792 -7.15 -24.79 14.46
CA VAL A 792 -7.91 -25.90 15.04
C VAL A 792 -9.31 -25.96 14.38
N PRO A 793 -9.84 -27.15 14.11
CA PRO A 793 -11.21 -27.31 13.64
C PRO A 793 -12.24 -26.68 14.60
N PRO A 794 -13.30 -26.03 14.09
CA PRO A 794 -14.42 -25.59 14.92
C PRO A 794 -15.07 -26.76 15.68
N PRO A 795 -15.67 -26.52 16.86
CA PRO A 795 -16.37 -27.56 17.62
C PRO A 795 -17.42 -28.29 16.77
N GLY A 796 -17.44 -29.63 16.85
CA GLY A 796 -18.36 -30.49 16.10
C GLY A 796 -18.05 -30.64 14.59
N MET A 797 -17.13 -29.84 14.02
CA MET A 797 -16.83 -29.90 12.58
C MET A 797 -16.23 -31.24 12.16
N MET A 798 -15.34 -31.80 12.97
CA MET A 798 -14.72 -33.12 12.69
C MET A 798 -15.74 -34.25 12.74
N GLU A 799 -16.67 -34.21 13.69
CA GLU A 799 -17.76 -35.19 13.81
C GLU A 799 -18.70 -35.11 12.59
N GLN A 800 -19.05 -33.89 12.15
CA GLN A 800 -19.86 -33.69 10.94
C GLN A 800 -19.16 -34.21 9.69
N LEU A 801 -17.87 -33.94 9.53
CA LEU A 801 -17.09 -34.46 8.40
C LEU A 801 -17.02 -35.99 8.43
N GLN A 802 -16.76 -36.59 9.59
CA GLN A 802 -16.75 -38.04 9.75
C GLN A 802 -18.10 -38.66 9.41
N ALA A 803 -19.18 -38.19 10.02
CA ALA A 803 -20.53 -38.70 9.77
C ALA A 803 -20.93 -38.53 8.30
N SER A 804 -20.50 -37.43 7.66
CA SER A 804 -20.75 -37.21 6.23
C SER A 804 -20.03 -38.21 5.33
N MET A 805 -18.81 -38.61 5.68
CA MET A 805 -18.07 -39.64 4.95
C MET A 805 -18.71 -41.01 5.15
N GLU A 806 -19.08 -41.36 6.38
CA GLU A 806 -19.65 -42.67 6.74
C GLU A 806 -20.98 -42.97 6.04
N ARG A 807 -21.84 -41.97 5.90
CA ARG A 807 -23.14 -42.12 5.22
C ARG A 807 -23.07 -42.12 3.70
N SER A 808 -21.88 -41.97 3.11
CA SER A 808 -21.70 -41.85 1.66
C SER A 808 -21.22 -43.17 1.06
N ALA A 809 -21.87 -43.64 0.00
CA ALA A 809 -21.53 -44.91 -0.65
C ALA A 809 -20.27 -44.81 -1.54
N SER A 810 -19.89 -43.60 -1.95
CA SER A 810 -18.70 -43.35 -2.77
C SER A 810 -18.08 -41.99 -2.47
N PHE A 811 -16.82 -41.81 -2.87
CA PHE A 811 -16.09 -40.55 -2.72
C PHE A 811 -16.79 -39.42 -3.49
N ASP A 812 -17.29 -39.75 -4.69
CA ASP A 812 -18.06 -38.83 -5.54
C ASP A 812 -19.35 -38.35 -4.85
N GLN A 813 -20.11 -39.29 -4.28
CA GLN A 813 -21.35 -38.97 -3.57
C GLN A 813 -21.07 -38.12 -2.33
N TRP A 814 -20.01 -38.44 -1.59
CA TRP A 814 -19.60 -37.68 -0.41
C TRP A 814 -19.36 -36.22 -0.76
N ILE A 815 -18.49 -35.96 -1.72
CA ILE A 815 -18.06 -34.60 -2.08
C ILE A 815 -19.21 -33.78 -2.66
N LYS A 816 -20.03 -34.36 -3.54
CA LYS A 816 -21.09 -33.62 -4.24
C LYS A 816 -22.32 -33.36 -3.37
N LEU A 817 -22.75 -34.35 -2.59
CA LEU A 817 -24.06 -34.32 -1.93
C LEU A 817 -23.97 -34.20 -0.41
N ASN A 818 -23.05 -34.94 0.22
CA ASN A 818 -23.10 -35.16 1.66
C ASN A 818 -22.12 -34.31 2.46
N ALA A 819 -21.10 -33.74 1.82
CA ALA A 819 -20.08 -32.92 2.46
C ALA A 819 -20.70 -31.71 3.17
N PRO A 820 -20.24 -31.37 4.39
CA PRO A 820 -20.76 -30.23 5.15
C PRO A 820 -20.60 -28.91 4.40
N ALA A 821 -21.53 -28.00 4.67
CA ALA A 821 -21.55 -26.66 4.13
C ALA A 821 -21.00 -25.69 5.18
N ASN A 822 -20.19 -24.71 4.77
CA ASN A 822 -19.82 -23.58 5.60
C ASN A 822 -20.55 -22.33 5.09
N PRO A 823 -21.45 -21.70 5.87
CA PRO A 823 -22.04 -20.43 5.47
C PRO A 823 -20.92 -19.40 5.33
N LEU A 824 -20.80 -18.79 4.15
CA LEU A 824 -19.76 -17.81 3.88
C LEU A 824 -20.39 -16.42 3.82
N ARG A 825 -19.99 -15.57 4.76
CA ARG A 825 -20.23 -14.13 4.66
C ARG A 825 -18.89 -13.45 4.41
N ARG A 826 -18.67 -12.98 3.17
CA ARG A 826 -17.39 -12.40 2.75
C ARG A 826 -17.28 -10.97 3.26
N SER A 827 -16.42 -10.75 4.25
CA SER A 827 -16.03 -9.41 4.64
C SER A 827 -15.20 -8.77 3.53
N ARG A 828 -15.44 -7.48 3.29
CA ARG A 828 -14.68 -6.65 2.36
C ARG A 828 -13.49 -6.05 3.11
N VAL A 829 -12.54 -6.91 3.45
CA VAL A 829 -11.28 -6.51 4.10
C VAL A 829 -10.60 -5.46 3.20
N GLY A 830 -10.27 -4.29 3.76
CA GLY A 830 -9.68 -3.18 3.02
C GLY A 830 -10.67 -2.10 2.52
N PHE A 831 -11.99 -2.29 2.67
CA PHE A 831 -12.98 -1.27 2.29
C PHE A 831 -12.68 0.10 2.92
N GLY A 832 -12.46 0.12 4.24
CA GLY A 832 -12.09 1.34 4.95
C GLY A 832 -10.75 1.93 4.50
N VAL A 833 -9.77 1.08 4.20
CA VAL A 833 -8.42 1.50 3.78
C VAL A 833 -8.45 2.29 2.47
N LEU A 834 -9.31 1.91 1.52
CA LEU A 834 -9.46 2.59 0.23
C LEU A 834 -9.98 4.01 0.37
N SER A 835 -11.02 4.18 1.18
CA SER A 835 -11.54 5.50 1.48
C SER A 835 -10.71 6.25 2.50
N ARG A 836 -9.62 5.65 3.01
CA ARG A 836 -8.87 6.16 4.16
C ARG A 836 -9.75 6.42 5.38
N HIS A 837 -10.70 5.57 5.68
CA HIS A 837 -11.49 5.64 6.89
C HIS A 837 -11.49 4.27 7.57
N ILE A 838 -10.95 4.17 8.78
CA ILE A 838 -10.91 2.88 9.50
C ILE A 838 -11.84 2.84 10.73
N ASP A 839 -12.57 3.91 11.00
CA ASP A 839 -13.47 4.01 12.15
C ASP A 839 -14.73 3.14 12.02
N GLY A 840 -15.12 2.79 10.78
CA GLY A 840 -16.35 2.06 10.50
C GLY A 840 -16.18 0.54 10.42
N PRO A 841 -17.27 -0.23 10.54
CA PRO A 841 -17.22 -1.68 10.42
C PRO A 841 -16.81 -2.10 9.01
N LEU A 842 -16.24 -3.30 8.90
CA LEU A 842 -15.98 -3.92 7.60
C LEU A 842 -17.30 -4.45 7.01
N PRO A 843 -17.78 -3.89 5.88
CA PRO A 843 -18.99 -4.40 5.27
C PRO A 843 -18.76 -5.79 4.69
N SER A 844 -19.84 -6.52 4.44
CA SER A 844 -19.79 -7.81 3.77
C SER A 844 -20.68 -7.82 2.53
N ASP A 845 -20.47 -8.78 1.64
CA ASP A 845 -21.43 -9.01 0.57
C ASP A 845 -22.81 -9.38 1.11
N PHE A 846 -23.87 -8.88 0.46
CA PHE A 846 -25.25 -9.31 0.73
C PHE A 846 -25.52 -10.72 0.21
N LEU A 847 -24.76 -11.18 -0.79
CA LEU A 847 -24.76 -12.60 -1.15
C LEU A 847 -24.18 -13.42 0.00
N THR A 848 -24.92 -14.42 0.46
CA THR A 848 -24.52 -15.37 1.50
C THR A 848 -24.42 -16.78 0.90
N PRO A 849 -23.44 -17.06 0.01
CA PRO A 849 -23.31 -18.39 -0.53
C PRO A 849 -22.77 -19.32 0.57
N SER A 850 -23.04 -20.61 0.46
CA SER A 850 -22.35 -21.62 1.25
C SER A 850 -21.20 -22.21 0.44
N ASP A 851 -20.10 -22.51 1.11
CA ASP A 851 -18.97 -23.22 0.52
C ASP A 851 -19.02 -24.70 0.91
N ASN A 852 -18.61 -25.56 -0.01
CA ASN A 852 -18.45 -26.98 0.26
C ASN A 852 -17.10 -27.21 0.96
N ILE A 853 -17.13 -27.67 2.22
CA ILE A 853 -15.92 -27.79 3.05
C ILE A 853 -14.93 -28.79 2.46
N ALA A 854 -15.43 -29.86 1.83
CA ALA A 854 -14.56 -30.87 1.23
C ALA A 854 -13.69 -30.28 0.11
N THR A 855 -14.25 -29.40 -0.73
CA THR A 855 -13.52 -28.79 -1.86
C THR A 855 -12.69 -27.59 -1.42
N THR A 856 -13.23 -26.76 -0.53
CA THR A 856 -12.59 -25.48 -0.14
C THR A 856 -11.53 -25.61 0.95
N VAL A 857 -11.66 -26.58 1.86
CA VAL A 857 -10.74 -26.76 3.00
C VAL A 857 -9.93 -28.04 2.89
N LEU A 858 -10.54 -29.16 2.49
CA LEU A 858 -9.85 -30.45 2.50
C LEU A 858 -9.14 -30.78 1.17
N MET A 859 -9.56 -30.16 0.07
CA MET A 859 -8.98 -30.37 -1.26
C MET A 859 -8.71 -29.06 -2.02
N PRO A 860 -8.06 -28.05 -1.39
CA PRO A 860 -7.77 -26.78 -2.04
C PRO A 860 -6.88 -26.96 -3.29
N ASP A 861 -6.10 -28.04 -3.39
CA ASP A 861 -5.27 -28.31 -4.56
C ASP A 861 -6.08 -28.82 -5.76
N VAL A 862 -7.24 -29.45 -5.52
CA VAL A 862 -8.13 -29.98 -6.57
C VAL A 862 -9.09 -28.88 -7.04
N PHE A 863 -9.56 -28.05 -6.11
CA PHE A 863 -10.41 -26.88 -6.38
C PHE A 863 -9.72 -25.58 -5.92
N PRO A 864 -8.56 -25.23 -6.53
CA PRO A 864 -7.84 -24.03 -6.15
C PRO A 864 -8.73 -22.81 -6.33
N ARG A 865 -8.67 -21.92 -5.34
CA ARG A 865 -9.21 -20.57 -5.48
C ARG A 865 -8.37 -19.85 -6.52
N THR A 866 -8.95 -19.63 -7.69
CA THR A 866 -8.28 -18.88 -8.76
C THR A 866 -8.39 -17.39 -8.43
N PHE A 867 -7.44 -16.80 -7.71
CA PHE A 867 -7.42 -15.35 -7.52
C PHE A 867 -6.93 -14.63 -8.78
N TYR A 868 -5.88 -15.17 -9.39
CA TYR A 868 -5.18 -14.61 -10.54
C TYR A 868 -4.93 -15.68 -11.60
N ASP A 869 -5.45 -15.50 -12.83
CA ASP A 869 -5.12 -16.36 -13.97
C ASP A 869 -5.30 -15.59 -15.30
N PRO A 870 -4.33 -14.73 -15.68
CA PRO A 870 -4.43 -13.89 -16.86
C PRO A 870 -4.72 -14.65 -18.16
N PRO A 871 -4.08 -15.79 -18.48
CA PRO A 871 -4.42 -16.55 -19.68
C PRO A 871 -5.89 -16.93 -19.78
N LEU A 872 -6.51 -17.40 -18.68
CA LEU A 872 -7.93 -17.70 -18.66
C LEU A 872 -8.78 -16.42 -18.73
N ASP A 873 -8.42 -15.40 -17.95
CA ASP A 873 -9.17 -14.14 -17.91
C ASP A 873 -9.18 -13.45 -19.29
N THR A 874 -8.08 -13.49 -20.05
CA THR A 874 -8.00 -12.98 -21.43
C THR A 874 -8.88 -13.78 -22.41
N LEU A 875 -9.03 -15.10 -22.21
CA LEU A 875 -9.95 -15.91 -23.03
C LEU A 875 -11.42 -15.63 -22.71
N LEU A 876 -11.74 -15.36 -21.44
CA LEU A 876 -13.10 -15.08 -20.98
C LEU A 876 -13.56 -13.66 -21.35
N GLU A 877 -12.63 -12.71 -21.44
CA GLU A 877 -12.93 -11.29 -21.69
C GLU A 877 -13.86 -11.05 -22.89
N PRO A 878 -13.64 -11.61 -24.10
CA PRO A 878 -14.52 -11.37 -25.23
C PRO A 878 -15.95 -11.88 -25.02
N LEU A 879 -16.10 -13.03 -24.33
CA LEU A 879 -17.41 -13.60 -24.01
C LEU A 879 -18.15 -12.73 -22.98
N GLN A 880 -17.45 -12.26 -21.96
CA GLN A 880 -18.00 -11.35 -20.96
C GLN A 880 -18.41 -10.02 -21.58
N MET A 881 -17.56 -9.42 -22.42
CA MET A 881 -17.86 -8.14 -23.09
C MET A 881 -19.04 -8.27 -24.03
N LYS A 882 -19.13 -9.37 -24.79
CA LYS A 882 -20.30 -9.66 -25.63
C LYS A 882 -21.59 -9.75 -24.79
N LEU A 883 -21.56 -10.50 -23.68
CA LEU A 883 -22.71 -10.61 -22.78
C LEU A 883 -23.11 -9.24 -22.20
N ILE A 884 -22.12 -8.45 -21.77
CA ILE A 884 -22.30 -7.09 -21.26
C ILE A 884 -22.97 -6.19 -22.29
N GLU A 885 -22.50 -6.20 -23.55
CA GLU A 885 -23.07 -5.40 -24.64
C GLU A 885 -24.50 -5.83 -24.99
N GLU A 886 -24.79 -7.13 -24.93
CA GLU A 886 -26.12 -7.68 -25.19
C GLU A 886 -27.17 -7.31 -24.12
N VAL A 887 -26.73 -7.20 -22.86
CA VAL A 887 -27.59 -6.85 -21.72
C VAL A 887 -27.72 -5.32 -21.57
N TYR A 888 -26.61 -4.61 -21.77
CA TYR A 888 -26.54 -3.16 -21.63
C TYR A 888 -25.68 -2.55 -22.73
N PRO A 889 -26.26 -2.29 -23.91
CA PRO A 889 -25.52 -1.69 -25.02
C PRO A 889 -25.08 -0.28 -24.62
N THR A 890 -23.77 -0.04 -24.64
CA THR A 890 -23.22 1.32 -24.47
C THR A 890 -23.78 2.22 -25.57
N PRO A 891 -24.30 3.43 -25.25
CA PRO A 891 -24.66 4.38 -26.29
C PRO A 891 -23.42 4.66 -27.15
N ARG A 892 -23.58 4.48 -28.47
CA ARG A 892 -22.52 4.69 -29.46
C ARG A 892 -22.15 6.16 -29.60
#